data_AF-A0A7S2STK1-F1
#
_entry.id   AF-A0A7S2STK1-F1
#
_cell.length_a   1.000
_cell.length_b   1.000
_cell.length_c   1.000
_cell.angle_alpha   90.00
_cell.angle_beta   90.00
_cell.angle_gamma   90.00
#
_symmetry.space_group_name_H-M   'P 1'
#
loop_
_entity.id
_entity.type
_entity.pdbx_description
1 polymer ?
#
loop_
_entity_poly.entity_id
_entity_poly.type
_entity_poly.pdbx_seq_one_letter_code
_entity_poly.pdbx_strand_id
1 'polypeptide(L)'
;EIQGLREPFEAALPSVFLKALNLARNWVQNLLPHVLAKIHRVSFGILRPEDDSMVDPRSPASRKLLAVPFIGKDVPSRASEFAHPDVLIGLSILAYRYDGMRATDVQRLADQLKNDLSRQVGPRSQRPASVVFDSWVQPPDAATAELGEGAMGVARPVLPLSLFQPNDPIQLERLRRLIRRLPAAVHYYLRKHIFPAQLNFQATKISACGHELGSSMLFGTRIGFSGTPSNLLPMDLGSCHYEPGSDGRIIDVLTDPGVVSAEVKPNWTARSLLLDIAQASPSYHALIDTGALITGMDNISVARFLLEHLPAATFDGVVFLDSEDRQMVLLRGNGGRVTALAQVGLPPERRFTFYDQVHTTGMDIKQAPSACAALTIGKDMTLRDYAQGSYRMRQIGVGQTIRLFLIPEVHNRIREDLGAAGCGRAEMDVPAWLLLNSMRMESLQFAQLSMQELQNVWKKTALAQLVDEVHSDRAGRGGRPGGSGRAAYDPLRRVQRFLAPGAAGGGSQLGSEEDADGPALAKAIDVFREPLGVLHDLEDSVPRPEAFQDKLAKVAAEHEDDFATSSASKTRVSSVLQRAAAQSSGEGGSSAGHQGDGGGSYETLVVNEAEAEAEEEAEQEAEQEEQKMSAFSRDDEQANPWAPVSLLHFSSPDQAALFPDFGALPTSPAGDHPFYPLSAFKVSQAEAPLAFPPQLLVSDNYFRPRWIGLGQRRLKNVSFILEWCPGAGSIAVQRQMRRVHGAFVSQGIDP
;
A
#
# COMPACT_ATOMS: atom_id res chain seq x y z
N GLU A 1 29.67 13.90 -31.68
CA GLU A 1 28.67 14.73 -32.39
C GLU A 1 27.42 15.01 -31.56
N ILE A 2 26.60 14.01 -31.19
CA ILE A 2 25.32 14.24 -30.47
C ILE A 2 25.44 15.14 -29.21
N GLN A 3 26.45 14.93 -28.36
CA GLN A 3 26.67 15.81 -27.19
C GLN A 3 26.91 17.28 -27.55
N GLY A 4 27.52 17.58 -28.70
CA GLY A 4 27.78 18.96 -29.16
C GLY A 4 26.56 19.65 -29.78
N LEU A 5 25.49 18.90 -30.06
CA LEU A 5 24.21 19.46 -30.52
C LEU A 5 23.28 19.82 -29.34
N ARG A 6 23.65 19.47 -28.11
CA ARG A 6 22.81 19.59 -26.91
C ARG A 6 22.59 21.03 -26.47
N GLU A 7 23.65 21.79 -26.22
CA GLU A 7 23.54 23.21 -25.81
C GLU A 7 22.81 24.07 -26.86
N PRO A 8 23.08 23.94 -28.18
CA PRO A 8 22.29 24.62 -29.21
C PRO A 8 20.80 24.23 -29.20
N PHE A 9 20.46 22.98 -28.87
CA PHE A 9 19.08 22.49 -28.83
C PHE A 9 18.32 22.96 -27.59
N GLU A 10 18.95 22.87 -26.42
CA GLU A 10 18.41 23.39 -25.15
C GLU A 10 18.22 24.91 -25.22
N ALA A 11 19.15 25.67 -25.83
CA ALA A 11 19.01 27.11 -26.02
C ALA A 11 17.96 27.53 -27.06
N ALA A 12 17.58 26.66 -28.00
CA ALA A 12 16.63 26.96 -29.07
C ALA A 12 15.16 26.69 -28.69
N LEU A 13 14.89 25.93 -27.62
CA LEU A 13 13.56 25.51 -27.23
C LEU A 13 13.10 26.18 -25.93
N PRO A 14 11.88 26.73 -25.86
CA PRO A 14 11.31 27.20 -24.60
C PRO A 14 11.16 26.05 -23.59
N SER A 15 11.48 26.32 -22.32
CA SER A 15 11.44 25.37 -21.17
C SER A 15 10.21 24.45 -21.15
N VAL A 16 9.01 24.97 -21.47
CA VAL A 16 7.76 24.19 -21.54
C VAL A 16 7.83 23.04 -22.56
N PHE A 17 8.47 23.23 -23.71
CA PHE A 17 8.63 22.18 -24.72
C PHE A 17 9.68 21.14 -24.31
N LEU A 18 10.76 21.55 -23.64
CA LEU A 18 11.76 20.64 -23.10
C LEU A 18 11.17 19.75 -22.00
N LYS A 19 10.42 20.33 -21.05
CA LYS A 19 9.65 19.57 -20.04
C LYS A 19 8.65 18.60 -20.68
N ALA A 20 7.93 19.03 -21.71
CA ALA A 20 6.98 18.15 -22.42
C ALA A 20 7.67 17.01 -23.18
N LEU A 21 8.85 17.25 -23.78
CA LEU A 21 9.65 16.24 -24.44
C LEU A 21 10.24 15.23 -23.44
N ASN A 22 10.73 15.71 -22.30
CA ASN A 22 11.22 14.88 -21.20
C ASN A 22 10.12 14.00 -20.61
N LEU A 23 8.92 14.55 -20.40
CA LEU A 23 7.75 13.79 -19.98
C LEU A 23 7.36 12.73 -21.02
N ALA A 24 7.36 13.07 -22.32
CA ALA A 24 7.06 12.12 -23.39
C ALA A 24 8.11 10.98 -23.47
N ARG A 25 9.40 11.31 -23.35
CA ARG A 25 10.50 10.34 -23.26
C ARG A 25 10.31 9.39 -22.07
N ASN A 26 10.05 9.95 -20.89
CA ASN A 26 9.83 9.19 -19.65
C ASN A 26 8.60 8.25 -19.77
N TRP A 27 7.52 8.75 -20.37
CA TRP A 27 6.35 7.92 -20.67
C TRP A 27 6.65 6.77 -21.63
N VAL A 28 7.36 7.01 -22.74
CA VAL A 28 7.67 5.97 -23.73
C VAL A 28 8.67 4.94 -23.21
N GLN A 29 9.69 5.36 -22.47
CA GLN A 29 10.78 4.49 -22.04
C GLN A 29 10.53 3.80 -20.69
N ASN A 30 9.83 4.44 -19.76
CA ASN A 30 9.72 3.96 -18.37
C ASN A 30 8.26 3.69 -17.97
N LEU A 31 7.39 4.71 -17.98
CA LEU A 31 6.06 4.61 -17.37
C LEU A 31 5.10 3.73 -18.18
N LEU A 32 5.07 3.82 -19.51
CA LEU A 32 4.19 3.01 -20.34
C LEU A 32 4.59 1.52 -20.30
N PRO A 33 5.87 1.12 -20.44
CA PRO A 33 6.30 -0.25 -20.20
C PRO A 33 5.93 -0.76 -18.81
N HIS A 34 6.15 0.03 -17.75
CA HIS A 34 5.75 -0.33 -16.39
C HIS A 34 4.24 -0.59 -16.28
N VAL A 35 3.42 0.37 -16.73
CA VAL A 35 1.95 0.32 -16.66
C VAL A 35 1.38 -0.85 -17.47
N LEU A 36 1.96 -1.15 -18.64
CA LEU A 36 1.56 -2.30 -19.47
C LEU A 36 2.05 -3.65 -18.90
N ALA A 37 3.09 -3.66 -18.07
CA ALA A 37 3.61 -4.87 -17.43
C ALA A 37 2.80 -5.33 -16.20
N LYS A 38 1.79 -4.55 -15.77
CA LYS A 38 0.89 -4.86 -14.66
C LYS A 38 -0.32 -5.67 -15.12
N ILE A 39 -0.77 -6.60 -14.28
CA ILE A 39 -1.90 -7.48 -14.59
C ILE A 39 -3.20 -6.87 -14.02
N HIS A 40 -4.18 -6.65 -14.89
CA HIS A 40 -5.49 -6.12 -14.49
C HIS A 40 -6.24 -7.13 -13.61
N ARG A 41 -6.89 -6.64 -12.54
CA ARG A 41 -7.50 -7.41 -11.44
C ARG A 41 -6.53 -8.35 -10.72
N VAL A 42 -5.22 -8.13 -10.81
CA VAL A 42 -4.21 -8.78 -9.93
C VAL A 42 -3.33 -7.71 -9.28
N SER A 43 -2.75 -6.80 -10.05
CA SER A 43 -1.95 -5.67 -9.52
C SER A 43 -2.75 -4.37 -9.43
N PHE A 44 -3.79 -4.20 -10.26
CA PHE A 44 -4.58 -2.97 -10.33
C PHE A 44 -5.97 -3.18 -10.93
N GLY A 45 -6.91 -2.29 -10.62
CA GLY A 45 -8.22 -2.25 -11.26
C GLY A 45 -9.07 -1.07 -10.77
N ILE A 46 -10.29 -0.93 -11.28
CA ILE A 46 -11.29 -0.03 -10.67
C ILE A 46 -12.25 -0.85 -9.81
N LEU A 47 -12.67 -0.28 -8.68
CA LEU A 47 -13.65 -0.92 -7.79
C LEU A 47 -14.98 -1.18 -8.53
N ARG A 48 -15.58 -2.33 -8.31
CA ARG A 48 -16.91 -2.72 -8.79
C ARG A 48 -17.92 -2.63 -7.64
N PRO A 49 -19.24 -2.56 -7.91
CA PRO A 49 -20.26 -2.62 -6.85
C PRO A 49 -20.20 -3.92 -6.02
N GLU A 50 -19.60 -4.98 -6.56
CA GLU A 50 -19.29 -6.23 -5.87
C GLU A 50 -18.18 -6.06 -4.83
N ASP A 51 -17.21 -5.18 -5.11
CA ASP A 51 -16.04 -4.93 -4.25
C ASP A 51 -16.35 -3.97 -3.08
N ASP A 52 -17.52 -3.31 -3.07
CA ASP A 52 -17.89 -2.28 -2.06
C ASP A 52 -17.94 -2.83 -0.62
N SER A 53 -18.05 -4.16 -0.43
CA SER A 53 -18.01 -4.81 0.88
C SER A 53 -16.60 -4.97 1.47
N MET A 54 -15.57 -4.96 0.62
CA MET A 54 -14.16 -5.23 0.98
C MET A 54 -13.38 -3.94 1.34
N VAL A 55 -13.98 -2.78 1.10
CA VAL A 55 -13.34 -1.47 1.13
C VAL A 55 -13.87 -0.64 2.31
N ASP A 56 -13.03 0.19 2.95
CA ASP A 56 -13.49 1.04 4.07
C ASP A 56 -14.66 1.94 3.61
N PRO A 57 -15.83 1.93 4.28
CA PRO A 57 -16.97 2.78 3.91
C PRO A 57 -16.65 4.28 3.82
N ARG A 58 -15.61 4.75 4.53
CA ARG A 58 -15.11 6.13 4.54
C ARG A 58 -14.13 6.44 3.39
N SER A 59 -13.92 5.48 2.48
CA SER A 59 -13.00 5.61 1.36
C SER A 59 -13.27 6.85 0.50
N PRO A 60 -12.23 7.61 0.12
CA PRO A 60 -12.38 8.84 -0.65
C PRO A 60 -12.93 8.57 -2.06
N ALA A 61 -13.45 9.63 -2.69
CA ALA A 61 -14.01 9.55 -4.04
C ALA A 61 -12.96 9.18 -5.11
N SER A 62 -11.67 9.42 -4.84
CA SER A 62 -10.51 9.00 -5.63
C SER A 62 -10.50 7.48 -5.83
N ARG A 63 -10.43 6.67 -4.75
CA ARG A 63 -10.54 5.19 -4.82
C ARG A 63 -11.71 4.71 -5.67
N LYS A 64 -12.87 5.37 -5.52
CA LYS A 64 -14.10 4.93 -6.18
C LYS A 64 -14.10 5.22 -7.68
N LEU A 65 -13.23 6.08 -8.20
CA LEU A 65 -13.24 6.56 -9.59
C LEU A 65 -11.90 6.43 -10.33
N LEU A 66 -10.80 6.17 -9.64
CA LEU A 66 -9.47 5.92 -10.21
C LEU A 66 -9.07 4.45 -10.03
N ALA A 67 -7.97 4.04 -10.65
CA ALA A 67 -7.39 2.73 -10.40
C ALA A 67 -6.89 2.63 -8.94
N VAL A 68 -7.19 1.51 -8.28
CA VAL A 68 -6.65 1.14 -6.96
C VAL A 68 -5.69 -0.05 -7.11
N PRO A 69 -4.71 -0.21 -6.22
CA PRO A 69 -3.90 -1.41 -6.11
C PRO A 69 -4.77 -2.61 -5.74
N PHE A 70 -4.36 -3.78 -6.21
CA PHE A 70 -4.91 -5.06 -5.80
C PHE A 70 -3.79 -5.81 -5.07
N ILE A 71 -4.12 -6.50 -3.96
CA ILE A 71 -3.21 -7.40 -3.25
C ILE A 71 -3.17 -8.81 -3.87
N GLY A 72 -3.98 -8.96 -4.93
CA GLY A 72 -3.85 -10.00 -5.93
C GLY A 72 -5.18 -10.22 -6.62
N LYS A 73 -5.43 -11.47 -6.98
CA LYS A 73 -6.49 -11.82 -7.92
C LYS A 73 -7.90 -11.49 -7.42
N ASP A 74 -8.53 -10.52 -8.08
CA ASP A 74 -9.85 -9.99 -7.81
C ASP A 74 -10.04 -9.35 -6.41
N VAL A 75 -8.98 -9.23 -5.60
CA VAL A 75 -8.97 -8.64 -4.26
C VAL A 75 -8.33 -7.24 -4.27
N PRO A 76 -9.11 -6.15 -4.21
CA PRO A 76 -8.57 -4.79 -4.13
C PRO A 76 -8.00 -4.51 -2.75
N SER A 77 -6.94 -3.69 -2.68
CA SER A 77 -6.44 -3.19 -1.39
C SER A 77 -7.54 -2.43 -0.65
N ARG A 78 -7.67 -2.69 0.65
CA ARG A 78 -8.65 -2.06 1.55
C ARG A 78 -8.51 -0.53 1.63
N ALA A 79 -7.27 -0.01 1.60
CA ALA A 79 -6.99 1.41 1.88
C ALA A 79 -5.82 2.06 1.11
N SER A 80 -4.94 1.33 0.40
CA SER A 80 -3.76 1.88 -0.29
C SER A 80 -4.09 2.51 -1.65
N GLU A 81 -3.57 3.69 -2.00
CA GLU A 81 -3.71 4.32 -3.34
C GLU A 81 -2.35 4.37 -4.06
N PHE A 82 -2.31 4.49 -5.39
CA PHE A 82 -1.04 4.69 -6.11
C PHE A 82 -0.48 6.09 -5.82
N ALA A 83 0.73 6.16 -5.26
CA ALA A 83 1.36 7.42 -4.90
C ALA A 83 1.85 8.23 -6.12
N HIS A 84 2.26 7.57 -7.21
CA HIS A 84 2.79 8.25 -8.40
C HIS A 84 1.66 8.68 -9.35
N PRO A 85 1.46 9.98 -9.63
CA PRO A 85 0.30 10.48 -10.38
C PRO A 85 0.24 9.99 -11.82
N ASP A 86 1.37 9.96 -12.54
CA ASP A 86 1.41 9.44 -13.92
C ASP A 86 1.06 7.94 -14.02
N VAL A 87 1.58 7.12 -13.10
CA VAL A 87 1.25 5.69 -13.01
C VAL A 87 -0.25 5.51 -12.72
N LEU A 88 -0.79 6.29 -11.77
CA LEU A 88 -2.23 6.31 -11.46
C LEU A 88 -3.09 6.71 -12.68
N ILE A 89 -2.66 7.69 -13.47
CA ILE A 89 -3.31 8.07 -14.74
C ILE A 89 -3.27 6.91 -15.74
N GLY A 90 -2.11 6.29 -15.94
CA GLY A 90 -1.92 5.18 -16.89
C GLY A 90 -2.76 3.96 -16.54
N LEU A 91 -2.69 3.51 -15.28
CA LEU A 91 -3.47 2.40 -14.76
C LEU A 91 -4.98 2.70 -14.78
N SER A 92 -5.40 3.94 -14.50
CA SER A 92 -6.80 4.35 -14.63
C SER A 92 -7.29 4.27 -16.09
N ILE A 93 -6.48 4.71 -17.05
CA ILE A 93 -6.80 4.57 -18.48
C ILE A 93 -6.94 3.09 -18.85
N LEU A 94 -6.00 2.23 -18.44
CA LEU A 94 -6.07 0.80 -18.71
C LEU A 94 -7.28 0.14 -18.06
N ALA A 95 -7.54 0.40 -16.77
CA ALA A 95 -8.65 -0.21 -16.03
C ALA A 95 -10.01 0.12 -16.67
N TYR A 96 -10.25 1.39 -17.03
CA TYR A 96 -11.47 1.76 -17.77
C TYR A 96 -11.52 1.22 -19.21
N ARG A 97 -10.39 0.83 -19.82
CA ARG A 97 -10.38 0.15 -21.13
C ARG A 97 -10.68 -1.34 -21.01
N TYR A 98 -10.23 -2.00 -19.94
CA TYR A 98 -10.55 -3.40 -19.64
C TYR A 98 -11.97 -3.55 -19.09
N ASP A 99 -12.31 -2.89 -17.98
CA ASP A 99 -13.63 -3.02 -17.35
C ASP A 99 -14.72 -2.30 -18.14
N GLY A 100 -14.41 -1.13 -18.73
CA GLY A 100 -15.37 -0.21 -19.34
C GLY A 100 -16.13 0.63 -18.30
N MET A 101 -16.67 1.77 -18.72
CA MET A 101 -17.47 2.65 -17.86
C MET A 101 -18.65 1.91 -17.21
N ARG A 102 -18.91 2.23 -15.93
CA ARG A 102 -20.05 1.74 -15.14
C ARG A 102 -21.35 2.40 -15.63
N ALA A 103 -22.51 1.89 -15.20
CA ALA A 103 -23.80 2.50 -15.56
C ALA A 103 -23.92 3.94 -15.05
N THR A 104 -23.47 4.20 -13.82
CA THR A 104 -23.42 5.52 -13.19
C THR A 104 -22.47 6.49 -13.90
N ASP A 105 -21.35 5.99 -14.45
CA ASP A 105 -20.40 6.80 -15.24
C ASP A 105 -21.04 7.27 -16.56
N VAL A 106 -21.70 6.34 -17.27
CA VAL A 106 -22.40 6.65 -18.53
C VAL A 106 -23.58 7.59 -18.32
N GLN A 107 -24.31 7.46 -17.19
CA GLN A 107 -25.36 8.40 -16.82
C GLN A 107 -24.79 9.80 -16.59
N ARG A 108 -23.75 9.93 -15.76
CA ARG A 108 -23.06 11.20 -15.48
C ARG A 108 -22.53 11.88 -16.75
N LEU A 109 -22.01 11.09 -17.70
CA LEU A 109 -21.55 11.58 -19.00
C LEU A 109 -22.71 12.08 -19.86
N ALA A 110 -23.83 11.35 -19.91
CA ALA A 110 -25.01 11.76 -20.67
C ALA A 110 -25.70 13.01 -20.08
N ASP A 111 -25.78 13.12 -18.75
CA ASP A 111 -26.27 14.31 -18.05
C ASP A 111 -25.40 15.54 -18.33
N GLN A 112 -24.08 15.39 -18.35
CA GLN A 112 -23.17 16.48 -18.69
C GLN A 112 -23.32 16.91 -20.15
N LEU A 113 -23.39 15.98 -21.10
CA LEU A 113 -23.62 16.32 -22.50
C LEU A 113 -24.98 16.98 -22.73
N LYS A 114 -26.03 16.62 -21.96
CA LYS A 114 -27.32 17.33 -21.94
C LYS A 114 -27.21 18.76 -21.42
N ASN A 115 -26.47 18.96 -20.34
CA ASN A 115 -26.23 20.28 -19.76
C ASN A 115 -25.40 21.18 -20.69
N ASP A 116 -24.36 20.62 -21.33
CA ASP A 116 -23.59 21.30 -22.37
C ASP A 116 -24.46 21.64 -23.57
N LEU A 117 -25.31 20.70 -24.03
CA LEU A 117 -26.21 20.92 -25.15
C LEU A 117 -27.18 22.08 -24.89
N SER A 118 -27.66 22.27 -23.67
CA SER A 118 -28.55 23.37 -23.32
C SER A 118 -27.85 24.74 -23.34
N ARG A 119 -26.58 24.78 -22.92
CA ARG A 119 -25.74 26.00 -22.84
C ARG A 119 -25.13 26.41 -24.19
N GLN A 120 -24.78 25.45 -25.05
CA GLN A 120 -24.17 25.70 -26.35
C GLN A 120 -25.14 26.40 -27.31
N VAL A 121 -24.66 27.38 -28.07
CA VAL A 121 -25.46 28.19 -29.01
C VAL A 121 -25.48 27.55 -30.41
N GLY A 122 -26.45 27.89 -31.26
CA GLY A 122 -26.57 27.40 -32.64
C GLY A 122 -27.53 26.21 -32.82
N PRO A 123 -27.62 25.62 -34.02
CA PRO A 123 -28.52 24.50 -34.32
C PRO A 123 -28.22 23.27 -33.45
N ARG A 124 -29.25 22.65 -32.86
CA ARG A 124 -29.07 21.59 -31.85
C ARG A 124 -28.24 20.39 -32.33
N SER A 125 -28.30 20.04 -33.62
CA SER A 125 -27.51 18.96 -34.22
C SER A 125 -26.04 19.30 -34.44
N GLN A 126 -25.71 20.59 -34.62
CA GLN A 126 -24.35 21.07 -34.89
C GLN A 126 -23.59 21.52 -33.62
N ARG A 127 -24.28 21.58 -32.47
CA ARG A 127 -23.65 21.88 -31.17
C ARG A 127 -22.58 20.83 -30.83
N PRO A 128 -21.39 21.22 -30.34
CA PRO A 128 -20.30 20.28 -30.03
C PRO A 128 -20.71 19.06 -29.20
N ALA A 129 -21.61 19.21 -28.23
CA ALA A 129 -22.11 18.08 -27.43
C ALA A 129 -22.86 17.04 -28.27
N SER A 130 -23.70 17.47 -29.23
CA SER A 130 -24.39 16.57 -30.16
C SER A 130 -23.41 15.89 -31.11
N VAL A 131 -22.45 16.63 -31.66
CA VAL A 131 -21.43 16.09 -32.58
C VAL A 131 -20.58 15.02 -31.88
N VAL A 132 -20.14 15.28 -30.65
CA VAL A 132 -19.40 14.31 -29.83
C VAL A 132 -20.26 13.07 -29.54
N PHE A 133 -21.51 13.24 -29.09
CA PHE A 133 -22.41 12.11 -28.83
C PHE A 133 -22.71 11.28 -30.10
N ASP A 134 -23.02 11.93 -31.22
CA ASP A 134 -23.31 11.27 -32.49
C ASP A 134 -22.09 10.49 -33.01
N SER A 135 -20.86 10.99 -32.84
CA SER A 135 -19.64 10.27 -33.22
C SER A 135 -19.33 9.03 -32.36
N TRP A 136 -20.03 8.84 -31.23
CA TRP A 136 -19.95 7.61 -30.44
C TRP A 136 -21.09 6.62 -30.70
N VAL A 137 -22.19 7.08 -31.31
CA VAL A 137 -23.43 6.32 -31.53
C VAL A 137 -23.60 5.89 -32.98
N GLN A 138 -22.90 6.53 -33.93
CA GLN A 138 -22.87 6.08 -35.32
C GLN A 138 -22.06 4.78 -35.48
N PRO A 139 -22.51 3.84 -36.33
CA PRO A 139 -21.73 2.65 -36.67
C PRO A 139 -20.46 3.03 -37.44
N PRO A 140 -19.38 2.25 -37.35
CA PRO A 140 -18.20 2.46 -38.18
C PRO A 140 -18.52 2.19 -39.65
N ASP A 141 -18.19 3.14 -40.53
CA ASP A 141 -18.57 3.16 -41.96
C ASP A 141 -18.20 1.87 -42.74
N ALA A 142 -17.18 1.15 -42.28
CA ALA A 142 -16.72 -0.10 -42.88
C ALA A 142 -17.79 -1.21 -42.92
N ALA A 143 -18.74 -1.24 -41.97
CA ALA A 143 -19.81 -2.25 -41.93
C ALA A 143 -21.00 -1.92 -42.85
N THR A 144 -21.10 -0.67 -43.32
CA THR A 144 -22.17 -0.19 -44.20
C THR A 144 -21.82 -0.20 -45.68
N ALA A 145 -20.56 -0.44 -46.05
CA ALA A 145 -20.11 -0.47 -47.44
C ALA A 145 -20.52 -1.76 -48.20
N GLU A 146 -20.71 -2.89 -47.51
CA GLU A 146 -21.09 -4.18 -48.14
C GLU A 146 -22.62 -4.40 -48.21
N LEU A 147 -23.41 -3.55 -47.54
CA LEU A 147 -24.88 -3.60 -47.57
C LEU A 147 -25.40 -2.49 -48.49
N GLY A 148 -25.70 -2.86 -49.73
CA GLY A 148 -26.06 -1.94 -50.81
C GLY A 148 -27.24 -1.00 -50.50
N GLU A 149 -27.38 0.03 -51.35
CA GLU A 149 -28.13 1.30 -51.16
C GLU A 149 -29.65 1.19 -50.85
N GLY A 150 -30.21 0.00 -50.64
CA GLY A 150 -31.62 -0.24 -50.32
C GLY A 150 -31.99 -0.21 -48.82
N ALA A 151 -31.03 -0.09 -47.90
CA ALA A 151 -31.24 -0.29 -46.46
C ALA A 151 -31.34 1.00 -45.59
N MET A 152 -31.98 2.06 -46.09
CA MET A 152 -32.24 3.31 -45.32
C MET A 152 -33.29 3.16 -44.19
N GLY A 153 -33.20 2.09 -43.39
CA GLY A 153 -34.18 1.73 -42.35
C GLY A 153 -33.60 1.13 -41.07
N VAL A 154 -32.28 1.03 -40.93
CA VAL A 154 -31.66 0.58 -39.66
C VAL A 154 -31.78 1.72 -38.63
N ALA A 155 -32.85 1.68 -37.85
CA ALA A 155 -33.12 2.68 -36.82
C ALA A 155 -31.93 2.81 -35.87
N ARG A 156 -31.48 4.05 -35.62
CA ARG A 156 -30.39 4.30 -34.66
C ARG A 156 -30.73 3.63 -33.32
N PRO A 157 -29.89 2.73 -32.78
CA PRO A 157 -30.21 1.95 -31.59
C PRO A 157 -30.39 2.83 -30.34
N VAL A 158 -29.77 4.01 -30.32
CA VAL A 158 -29.89 5.05 -29.30
C VAL A 158 -30.38 6.35 -29.94
N LEU A 159 -31.29 7.04 -29.24
CA LEU A 159 -31.83 8.33 -29.69
C LEU A 159 -30.75 9.42 -29.77
N PRO A 160 -30.84 10.39 -30.70
CA PRO A 160 -29.95 11.55 -30.72
C PRO A 160 -29.95 12.30 -29.38
N LEU A 161 -28.83 12.94 -29.01
CA LEU A 161 -28.66 13.60 -27.69
C LEU A 161 -29.79 14.58 -27.34
N SER A 162 -30.40 15.24 -28.32
CA SER A 162 -31.54 16.13 -28.11
C SER A 162 -32.78 15.42 -27.54
N LEU A 163 -33.02 14.16 -27.93
CA LEU A 163 -34.18 13.33 -27.56
C LEU A 163 -33.88 12.26 -26.51
N PHE A 164 -32.61 11.86 -26.36
CA PHE A 164 -32.14 10.93 -25.32
C PHE A 164 -32.61 11.36 -23.92
N GLN A 165 -32.88 10.42 -23.01
CA GLN A 165 -33.23 10.72 -21.62
C GLN A 165 -32.34 9.90 -20.69
N PRO A 166 -31.42 10.51 -19.91
CA PRO A 166 -30.50 9.77 -19.03
C PRO A 166 -31.19 8.93 -17.95
N ASN A 167 -32.41 9.29 -17.57
CA ASN A 167 -33.23 8.56 -16.59
C ASN A 167 -34.04 7.39 -17.20
N ASP A 168 -34.01 7.18 -18.51
CA ASP A 168 -34.60 5.99 -19.15
C ASP A 168 -33.58 4.83 -19.07
N PRO A 169 -33.82 3.78 -18.26
CA PRO A 169 -32.85 2.71 -18.05
C PRO A 169 -32.61 1.87 -19.31
N ILE A 170 -33.59 1.80 -20.23
CA ILE A 170 -33.46 1.03 -21.47
C ILE A 170 -32.57 1.80 -22.46
N GLN A 171 -32.79 3.11 -22.61
CA GLN A 171 -31.92 3.96 -23.45
C GLN A 171 -30.51 4.06 -22.86
N LEU A 172 -30.38 4.19 -21.54
CA LEU A 172 -29.09 4.24 -20.85
C LEU A 172 -28.30 2.94 -21.02
N GLU A 173 -28.93 1.77 -20.89
CA GLU A 173 -28.28 0.48 -21.11
C GLU A 173 -27.86 0.28 -22.58
N ARG A 174 -28.68 0.73 -23.55
CA ARG A 174 -28.29 0.72 -24.97
C ARG A 174 -27.08 1.61 -25.24
N LEU A 175 -27.07 2.83 -24.70
CA LEU A 175 -25.92 3.74 -24.79
C LEU A 175 -24.69 3.10 -24.15
N ARG A 176 -24.82 2.55 -22.92
CA ARG A 176 -23.74 1.90 -22.19
C ARG A 176 -23.13 0.77 -23.00
N ARG A 177 -23.92 -0.10 -23.64
CA ARG A 177 -23.40 -1.19 -24.49
C ARG A 177 -22.51 -0.71 -25.63
N LEU A 178 -22.87 0.41 -26.27
CA LEU A 178 -22.08 1.00 -27.35
C LEU A 178 -20.81 1.69 -26.82
N ILE A 179 -20.94 2.58 -25.83
CA ILE A 179 -19.86 3.51 -25.49
C ILE A 179 -18.95 3.04 -24.36
N ARG A 180 -19.34 2.07 -23.52
CA ARG A 180 -18.60 1.75 -22.27
C ARG A 180 -17.15 1.36 -22.48
N ARG A 181 -16.81 0.75 -23.62
CA ARG A 181 -15.44 0.36 -24.01
C ARG A 181 -14.92 1.13 -25.24
N LEU A 182 -15.68 2.10 -25.76
CA LEU A 182 -15.27 2.91 -26.89
C LEU A 182 -14.10 3.82 -26.46
N PRO A 183 -12.89 3.72 -27.07
CA PRO A 183 -11.71 4.42 -26.59
C PRO A 183 -11.88 5.95 -26.53
N ALA A 184 -12.60 6.53 -27.51
CA ALA A 184 -12.88 7.96 -27.56
C ALA A 184 -13.79 8.43 -26.40
N ALA A 185 -14.85 7.68 -26.08
CA ALA A 185 -15.77 8.01 -24.99
C ALA A 185 -15.11 7.83 -23.62
N VAL A 186 -14.34 6.74 -23.43
CA VAL A 186 -13.57 6.51 -22.20
C VAL A 186 -12.54 7.62 -21.97
N HIS A 187 -11.77 7.99 -22.99
CA HIS A 187 -10.79 9.10 -22.89
C HIS A 187 -11.49 10.44 -22.59
N TYR A 188 -12.62 10.74 -23.24
CA TYR A 188 -13.40 11.95 -22.94
C TYR A 188 -13.86 11.96 -21.48
N TYR A 189 -14.45 10.86 -20.99
CA TYR A 189 -14.93 10.75 -19.61
C TYR A 189 -13.81 10.96 -18.59
N LEU A 190 -12.69 10.25 -18.75
CA LEU A 190 -11.53 10.38 -17.86
C LEU A 190 -10.99 11.82 -17.84
N ARG A 191 -10.80 12.43 -19.02
CA ARG A 191 -10.24 13.77 -19.15
C ARG A 191 -11.16 14.90 -18.70
N LYS A 192 -12.49 14.73 -18.82
CA LYS A 192 -13.47 15.79 -18.49
C LYS A 192 -14.12 15.66 -17.12
N HIS A 193 -14.21 14.45 -16.58
CA HIS A 193 -14.86 14.20 -15.29
C HIS A 193 -13.90 13.70 -14.22
N ILE A 194 -13.13 12.64 -14.51
CA ILE A 194 -12.41 11.92 -13.45
C ILE A 194 -11.15 12.68 -13.04
N PHE A 195 -10.21 12.88 -13.98
CA PHE A 195 -8.93 13.49 -13.66
C PHE A 195 -9.04 14.91 -13.06
N PRO A 196 -9.83 15.85 -13.60
CA PRO A 196 -9.94 17.20 -13.02
C PRO A 196 -10.58 17.23 -11.62
N ALA A 197 -11.41 16.24 -11.29
CA ALA A 197 -12.08 16.18 -9.99
C ALA A 197 -11.28 15.41 -8.93
N GLN A 198 -10.54 14.37 -9.34
CA GLN A 198 -9.89 13.43 -8.41
C GLN A 198 -8.36 13.60 -8.31
N LEU A 199 -7.69 14.22 -9.28
CA LEU A 199 -6.23 14.46 -9.25
C LEU A 199 -5.87 15.86 -8.74
N ASN A 200 -6.57 16.32 -7.70
CA ASN A 200 -6.27 17.57 -7.02
C ASN A 200 -5.27 17.30 -5.89
N PHE A 201 -4.02 17.76 -6.05
CA PHE A 201 -2.95 17.59 -5.08
C PHE A 201 -2.69 18.86 -4.29
N GLN A 202 -2.21 18.71 -3.06
CA GLN A 202 -1.60 19.82 -2.31
C GLN A 202 -0.20 20.10 -2.86
N ALA A 203 0.29 21.33 -2.77
CA ALA A 203 1.64 21.68 -3.23
C ALA A 203 2.76 21.12 -2.33
N THR A 204 2.44 20.75 -1.10
CA THR A 204 3.32 20.10 -0.13
C THR A 204 2.55 19.04 0.67
N LYS A 205 3.23 17.98 1.09
CA LYS A 205 2.75 17.04 2.11
C LYS A 205 3.78 16.95 3.25
N ILE A 206 3.32 16.52 4.42
CA ILE A 206 4.23 16.05 5.48
C ILE A 206 4.51 14.58 5.20
N SER A 207 5.78 14.18 5.21
CA SER A 207 6.22 12.85 4.74
C SER A 207 6.90 12.05 5.86
N ALA A 208 6.38 10.86 6.12
CA ALA A 208 6.83 9.90 7.15
C ALA A 208 6.90 8.49 6.52
N CYS A 209 7.71 7.60 7.08
CA CYS A 209 7.88 6.23 6.54
C CYS A 209 8.26 5.21 7.62
N GLY A 210 8.02 3.92 7.34
CA GLY A 210 8.25 2.81 8.31
C GLY A 210 9.69 2.74 8.86
N HIS A 211 10.67 3.25 8.11
CA HIS A 211 12.04 3.43 8.57
C HIS A 211 12.13 4.16 9.92
N GLU A 212 11.28 5.16 10.15
CA GLU A 212 11.29 6.01 11.35
C GLU A 212 10.83 5.25 12.60
N LEU A 213 10.00 4.21 12.44
CA LEU A 213 9.63 3.26 13.49
C LEU A 213 10.81 2.32 13.82
N GLY A 214 11.53 1.87 12.79
CA GLY A 214 12.76 1.08 12.91
C GLY A 214 13.97 1.88 13.41
N SER A 215 13.83 3.20 13.60
CA SER A 215 14.92 4.11 13.98
C SER A 215 14.86 4.56 15.44
N SER A 216 15.98 5.10 15.92
CA SER A 216 16.09 5.71 17.25
C SER A 216 15.34 7.06 17.39
N MET A 217 14.52 7.46 16.40
CA MET A 217 13.78 8.73 16.41
C MET A 217 12.56 8.68 17.33
N LEU A 218 11.81 7.56 17.30
CA LEU A 218 10.56 7.40 18.04
C LEU A 218 10.70 6.49 19.27
N PHE A 219 11.52 5.45 19.18
CA PHE A 219 11.67 4.43 20.23
C PHE A 219 13.13 4.26 20.64
N GLY A 220 13.39 4.15 21.95
CA GLY A 220 14.74 3.91 22.48
C GLY A 220 15.25 2.48 22.22
N THR A 221 14.39 1.49 22.45
CA THR A 221 14.66 0.06 22.26
C THR A 221 13.71 -0.52 21.21
N ARG A 222 14.23 -1.38 20.34
CA ARG A 222 13.52 -2.03 19.24
C ARG A 222 13.92 -3.50 19.23
N ILE A 223 12.95 -4.40 19.08
CA ILE A 223 13.15 -5.86 18.98
C ILE A 223 12.22 -6.34 17.87
N GLY A 224 12.75 -7.11 16.92
CA GLY A 224 11.99 -7.70 15.83
C GLY A 224 12.29 -9.19 15.69
N PHE A 225 11.34 -9.91 15.13
CA PHE A 225 11.46 -11.29 14.67
C PHE A 225 10.91 -11.32 13.24
N SER A 226 11.43 -12.18 12.38
CA SER A 226 10.84 -12.44 11.06
C SER A 226 11.09 -13.89 10.67
N GLY A 227 10.05 -14.54 10.12
CA GLY A 227 10.18 -15.88 9.53
C GLY A 227 10.92 -15.87 8.18
N THR A 228 11.21 -14.68 7.62
CA THR A 228 11.91 -14.53 6.34
C THR A 228 13.00 -13.45 6.43
N PRO A 229 14.07 -13.71 7.20
CA PRO A 229 15.07 -12.71 7.60
C PRO A 229 15.81 -12.09 6.40
N SER A 230 15.91 -10.76 6.39
CA SER A 230 16.73 -10.00 5.43
C SER A 230 17.81 -9.19 6.16
N ASN A 231 18.94 -8.98 5.48
CA ASN A 231 19.99 -8.06 5.92
C ASN A 231 19.68 -6.59 5.54
N LEU A 232 18.60 -6.36 4.78
CA LEU A 232 18.16 -5.03 4.40
C LEU A 232 17.33 -4.38 5.52
N LEU A 233 18.02 -3.95 6.57
CA LEU A 233 17.41 -3.33 7.75
C LEU A 233 17.97 -1.92 8.00
N PRO A 234 17.19 -1.01 8.63
CA PRO A 234 17.72 0.25 9.14
C PRO A 234 18.92 0.02 10.08
N MET A 235 19.93 0.86 10.00
CA MET A 235 21.18 0.74 10.79
C MET A 235 20.93 0.77 12.31
N ASP A 236 19.84 1.38 12.76
CA ASP A 236 19.41 1.40 14.16
C ASP A 236 18.74 0.12 14.65
N LEU A 237 18.32 -0.75 13.73
CA LEU A 237 17.74 -2.07 14.05
C LEU A 237 18.84 -3.13 14.22
N GLY A 238 20.03 -2.89 13.64
CA GLY A 238 21.18 -3.78 13.70
C GLY A 238 21.18 -4.85 12.61
N SER A 239 21.72 -6.01 12.91
CA SER A 239 21.80 -7.18 12.01
C SER A 239 20.76 -8.23 12.38
N CYS A 240 20.20 -8.91 11.38
CA CYS A 240 19.38 -10.09 11.64
C CYS A 240 20.24 -11.27 12.13
N HIS A 241 19.69 -12.12 13.00
CA HIS A 241 20.33 -13.35 13.47
C HIS A 241 19.68 -14.56 12.80
N TYR A 242 20.43 -15.21 11.92
CA TYR A 242 19.96 -16.33 11.10
C TYR A 242 20.12 -17.67 11.83
N GLU A 243 19.17 -18.60 11.63
CA GLU A 243 19.34 -20.00 12.03
C GLU A 243 20.34 -20.70 11.09
N PRO A 244 21.42 -21.34 11.61
CA PRO A 244 22.42 -21.95 10.75
C PRO A 244 21.89 -23.11 9.89
N GLY A 245 21.96 -22.94 8.57
CA GLY A 245 21.72 -24.00 7.58
C GLY A 245 20.29 -24.11 7.05
N SER A 246 19.36 -23.24 7.48
CA SER A 246 17.95 -23.31 7.06
C SER A 246 17.78 -23.02 5.55
N ASP A 247 18.39 -21.95 5.03
CA ASP A 247 18.40 -21.64 3.59
C ASP A 247 19.03 -22.75 2.74
N GLY A 248 20.09 -23.39 3.26
CA GLY A 248 20.76 -24.51 2.60
C GLY A 248 19.83 -25.71 2.40
N ARG A 249 18.99 -26.02 3.38
CA ARG A 249 17.98 -27.10 3.26
C ARG A 249 16.87 -26.75 2.27
N ILE A 250 16.47 -25.48 2.21
CA ILE A 250 15.47 -24.99 1.25
C ILE A 250 15.99 -25.19 -0.18
N ILE A 251 17.24 -24.76 -0.46
CA ILE A 251 17.86 -24.93 -1.77
C ILE A 251 18.04 -26.42 -2.12
N ASP A 252 18.53 -27.24 -1.20
CA ASP A 252 18.75 -28.69 -1.42
C ASP A 252 17.45 -29.41 -1.84
N VAL A 253 16.37 -29.20 -1.08
CA VAL A 253 15.05 -29.81 -1.39
C VAL A 253 14.45 -29.26 -2.69
N LEU A 254 14.56 -27.96 -2.96
CA LEU A 254 13.95 -27.33 -4.13
C LEU A 254 14.75 -27.49 -5.44
N THR A 255 15.94 -28.08 -5.37
CA THR A 255 16.80 -28.40 -6.52
C THR A 255 16.97 -29.90 -6.78
N ASP A 256 16.50 -30.77 -5.88
CA ASP A 256 16.52 -32.22 -6.06
C ASP A 256 15.55 -32.67 -7.18
N PRO A 257 16.03 -33.26 -8.28
CA PRO A 257 15.18 -33.77 -9.37
C PRO A 257 14.27 -34.95 -8.96
N GLY A 258 14.48 -35.55 -7.79
CA GLY A 258 13.57 -36.51 -7.17
C GLY A 258 12.34 -35.87 -6.51
N VAL A 259 12.42 -34.58 -6.19
CA VAL A 259 11.39 -33.80 -5.47
C VAL A 259 10.70 -32.80 -6.40
N VAL A 260 11.49 -32.11 -7.22
CA VAL A 260 11.04 -31.07 -8.15
C VAL A 260 11.32 -31.51 -9.59
N SER A 261 10.38 -31.22 -10.49
CA SER A 261 10.57 -31.37 -11.93
C SER A 261 9.85 -30.24 -12.65
N ALA A 262 10.22 -29.87 -13.89
CA ALA A 262 9.54 -28.80 -14.63
C ALA A 262 8.94 -29.24 -15.98
N GLU A 263 7.96 -28.47 -16.44
CA GLU A 263 7.38 -28.61 -17.78
C GLU A 263 7.05 -27.21 -18.36
N VAL A 264 7.39 -27.00 -19.63
CA VAL A 264 7.03 -25.77 -20.37
C VAL A 264 5.69 -25.98 -21.06
N LYS A 265 4.75 -25.05 -20.88
CA LYS A 265 3.38 -25.13 -21.42
C LYS A 265 3.21 -24.23 -22.66
N PRO A 266 3.35 -24.75 -23.89
CA PRO A 266 3.20 -23.95 -25.11
C PRO A 266 1.72 -23.57 -25.35
N ASN A 267 1.50 -22.42 -26.01
CA ASN A 267 0.16 -21.92 -26.38
C ASN A 267 -0.83 -21.87 -25.19
N TRP A 268 -0.34 -21.47 -24.02
CA TRP A 268 -1.09 -21.54 -22.77
C TRP A 268 -2.25 -20.53 -22.70
N THR A 269 -3.26 -20.90 -21.92
CA THR A 269 -4.33 -20.03 -21.40
C THR A 269 -4.66 -20.51 -19.99
N ALA A 270 -5.26 -19.68 -19.14
CA ALA A 270 -5.70 -20.11 -17.80
C ALA A 270 -6.54 -21.40 -17.85
N ARG A 271 -7.45 -21.53 -18.83
CA ARG A 271 -8.29 -22.72 -19.01
C ARG A 271 -7.51 -23.96 -19.49
N SER A 272 -6.56 -23.81 -20.40
CA SER A 272 -5.77 -24.96 -20.87
C SER A 272 -4.79 -25.44 -19.78
N LEU A 273 -4.24 -24.53 -18.96
CA LEU A 273 -3.44 -24.92 -17.79
C LEU A 273 -4.29 -25.74 -16.78
N LEU A 274 -5.52 -25.29 -16.46
CA LEU A 274 -6.43 -26.07 -15.60
C LEU A 274 -6.80 -27.43 -16.21
N LEU A 275 -6.97 -27.51 -17.54
CA LEU A 275 -7.27 -28.75 -18.23
C LEU A 275 -6.08 -29.74 -18.15
N ASP A 276 -4.87 -29.26 -18.45
CA ASP A 276 -3.62 -30.03 -18.36
C ASP A 276 -3.40 -30.59 -16.95
N ILE A 277 -3.71 -29.81 -15.91
CA ILE A 277 -3.61 -30.23 -14.51
C ILE A 277 -4.66 -31.30 -14.20
N ALA A 278 -5.91 -31.08 -14.60
CA ALA A 278 -7.01 -31.99 -14.32
C ALA A 278 -6.88 -33.34 -15.04
N GLN A 279 -6.27 -33.36 -16.23
CA GLN A 279 -6.11 -34.55 -17.08
C GLN A 279 -4.74 -35.24 -16.93
N ALA A 280 -3.90 -34.78 -15.99
CA ALA A 280 -2.56 -35.32 -15.78
C ALA A 280 -2.54 -36.79 -15.33
N SER A 281 -1.54 -37.52 -15.82
CA SER A 281 -1.22 -38.90 -15.43
C SER A 281 0.29 -39.03 -15.16
N PRO A 282 0.73 -39.31 -13.91
CA PRO A 282 -0.09 -39.43 -12.69
C PRO A 282 -0.80 -38.12 -12.33
N SER A 283 -1.90 -38.20 -11.57
CA SER A 283 -2.73 -37.03 -11.24
C SER A 283 -2.08 -36.14 -10.18
N TYR A 284 -2.14 -34.83 -10.40
CA TYR A 284 -1.84 -33.84 -9.36
C TYR A 284 -2.93 -33.81 -8.30
N HIS A 285 -2.55 -33.48 -7.08
CA HIS A 285 -3.43 -33.38 -5.91
C HIS A 285 -3.63 -31.93 -5.47
N ALA A 286 -2.76 -31.02 -5.92
CA ALA A 286 -2.90 -29.59 -5.69
C ALA A 286 -2.43 -28.77 -6.90
N LEU A 287 -2.97 -27.55 -7.01
CA LEU A 287 -2.47 -26.47 -7.86
C LEU A 287 -2.11 -25.30 -6.94
N ILE A 288 -0.90 -24.78 -7.09
CA ILE A 288 -0.35 -23.65 -6.35
C ILE A 288 -0.06 -22.54 -7.37
N ASP A 289 -0.97 -21.58 -7.49
CA ASP A 289 -0.89 -20.52 -8.52
C ASP A 289 -0.03 -19.32 -8.10
N THR A 290 1.20 -19.57 -7.68
CA THR A 290 2.16 -18.55 -7.25
C THR A 290 2.56 -17.57 -8.36
N GLY A 291 2.46 -17.99 -9.62
CA GLY A 291 2.71 -17.15 -10.78
C GLY A 291 1.52 -16.31 -11.24
N ALA A 292 0.38 -16.38 -10.54
CA ALA A 292 -0.89 -15.72 -10.88
C ALA A 292 -1.33 -15.96 -12.34
N LEU A 293 -1.17 -17.19 -12.85
CA LEU A 293 -1.49 -17.55 -14.24
C LEU A 293 -2.99 -17.83 -14.44
N ILE A 294 -3.72 -18.20 -13.38
CA ILE A 294 -5.14 -18.56 -13.45
C ILE A 294 -6.02 -17.31 -13.31
N THR A 295 -5.91 -16.40 -14.27
CA THR A 295 -6.65 -15.13 -14.31
C THR A 295 -8.09 -15.27 -14.84
N GLY A 296 -8.98 -14.38 -14.42
CA GLY A 296 -10.33 -14.24 -15.00
C GLY A 296 -11.39 -15.27 -14.55
N MET A 297 -11.14 -16.01 -13.46
CA MET A 297 -12.07 -16.96 -12.84
C MET A 297 -11.93 -16.88 -11.31
N ASP A 298 -13.01 -16.68 -10.56
CA ASP A 298 -12.96 -16.73 -9.09
C ASP A 298 -12.62 -18.15 -8.57
N ASN A 299 -12.22 -18.26 -7.30
CA ASN A 299 -11.72 -19.53 -6.74
C ASN A 299 -12.78 -20.65 -6.78
N ILE A 300 -14.05 -20.30 -6.62
CA ILE A 300 -15.16 -21.26 -6.77
C ILE A 300 -15.39 -21.68 -8.23
N SER A 301 -15.18 -20.81 -9.23
CA SER A 301 -15.23 -21.19 -10.65
C SER A 301 -14.05 -22.06 -11.05
N VAL A 302 -12.84 -21.80 -10.50
CA VAL A 302 -11.69 -22.70 -10.66
C VAL A 302 -12.02 -24.07 -10.04
N ALA A 303 -12.55 -24.11 -8.82
CA ALA A 303 -12.95 -25.36 -8.17
C ALA A 303 -14.03 -26.12 -8.95
N ARG A 304 -15.03 -25.44 -9.52
CA ARG A 304 -16.05 -26.04 -10.40
C ARG A 304 -15.44 -26.61 -11.67
N PHE A 305 -14.60 -25.85 -12.36
CA PHE A 305 -13.95 -26.27 -13.60
C PHE A 305 -13.03 -27.47 -13.37
N LEU A 306 -12.22 -27.45 -12.31
CA LEU A 306 -11.40 -28.58 -11.90
C LEU A 306 -12.26 -29.80 -11.57
N LEU A 307 -13.33 -29.66 -10.78
CA LEU A 307 -14.18 -30.80 -10.41
C LEU A 307 -14.89 -31.43 -11.63
N GLU A 308 -15.24 -30.63 -12.63
CA GLU A 308 -15.82 -31.12 -13.89
C GLU A 308 -14.84 -32.01 -14.68
N HIS A 309 -13.56 -31.65 -14.71
CA HIS A 309 -12.54 -32.32 -15.55
C HIS A 309 -11.66 -33.34 -14.80
N LEU A 310 -11.56 -33.26 -13.47
CA LEU A 310 -10.78 -34.18 -12.64
C LEU A 310 -11.39 -35.59 -12.61
N PRO A 311 -10.57 -36.67 -12.63
CA PRO A 311 -11.06 -38.04 -12.60
C PRO A 311 -11.93 -38.34 -11.37
N ALA A 312 -13.21 -38.66 -11.61
CA ALA A 312 -14.16 -38.99 -10.53
C ALA A 312 -13.79 -40.26 -9.75
N ALA A 313 -12.97 -41.15 -10.32
CA ALA A 313 -12.41 -42.29 -9.61
C ALA A 313 -11.46 -41.86 -8.48
N THR A 314 -10.71 -40.78 -8.68
CA THR A 314 -9.70 -40.26 -7.74
C THR A 314 -10.29 -39.21 -6.81
N PHE A 315 -11.03 -38.21 -7.35
CA PHE A 315 -11.42 -37.01 -6.62
C PHE A 315 -12.93 -36.83 -6.48
N ASP A 316 -13.41 -36.78 -5.23
CA ASP A 316 -14.80 -36.50 -4.87
C ASP A 316 -15.06 -35.01 -4.58
N GLY A 317 -14.02 -34.19 -4.45
CA GLY A 317 -14.18 -32.76 -4.21
C GLY A 317 -12.94 -31.93 -4.49
N VAL A 318 -13.15 -30.63 -4.66
CA VAL A 318 -12.07 -29.63 -4.77
C VAL A 318 -12.15 -28.68 -3.59
N VAL A 319 -11.06 -28.58 -2.85
CA VAL A 319 -10.83 -27.62 -1.77
C VAL A 319 -10.35 -26.31 -2.37
N PHE A 320 -10.89 -25.19 -1.89
CA PHE A 320 -10.49 -23.83 -2.26
C PHE A 320 -10.76 -22.89 -1.08
N LEU A 321 -10.21 -21.68 -1.15
CA LEU A 321 -10.47 -20.62 -0.17
C LEU A 321 -11.50 -19.65 -0.74
N ASP A 322 -12.52 -19.33 0.05
CA ASP A 322 -13.53 -18.34 -0.31
C ASP A 322 -13.07 -16.90 0.00
N SER A 323 -13.90 -15.91 -0.33
CA SER A 323 -13.59 -14.48 -0.12
C SER A 323 -13.61 -14.03 1.34
N GLU A 324 -13.72 -14.95 2.29
CA GLU A 324 -13.59 -14.74 3.73
C GLU A 324 -12.44 -15.63 4.30
N ASP A 325 -11.51 -16.05 3.44
CA ASP A 325 -10.35 -16.91 3.70
C ASP A 325 -10.69 -18.28 4.33
N ARG A 326 -11.94 -18.72 4.21
CA ARG A 326 -12.38 -19.99 4.80
C ARG A 326 -12.00 -21.16 3.91
N GLN A 327 -11.51 -22.22 4.54
CA GLN A 327 -11.30 -23.53 3.90
C GLN A 327 -12.64 -24.14 3.51
N MET A 328 -12.98 -24.07 2.22
CA MET A 328 -14.22 -24.59 1.65
C MET A 328 -13.95 -25.78 0.73
N VAL A 329 -14.93 -26.70 0.61
CA VAL A 329 -14.89 -27.82 -0.34
C VAL A 329 -16.14 -27.85 -1.19
N LEU A 330 -15.94 -27.97 -2.51
CA LEU A 330 -16.97 -28.25 -3.49
C LEU A 330 -17.06 -29.76 -3.72
N LEU A 331 -18.22 -30.37 -3.43
CA LEU A 331 -18.41 -31.82 -3.50
C LEU A 331 -19.08 -32.29 -4.80
N ARG A 332 -18.59 -33.41 -5.34
CA ARG A 332 -19.19 -34.16 -6.45
C ARG A 332 -20.51 -34.80 -6.01
N GLY A 333 -21.46 -34.93 -6.92
CA GLY A 333 -22.75 -35.62 -6.69
C GLY A 333 -23.80 -34.84 -5.89
N ASN A 334 -23.40 -34.07 -4.86
CA ASN A 334 -24.32 -33.29 -4.01
C ASN A 334 -24.76 -31.94 -4.63
N GLY A 335 -25.13 -31.92 -5.92
CA GLY A 335 -25.61 -30.72 -6.61
C GLY A 335 -24.61 -29.55 -6.65
N GLY A 336 -23.31 -29.80 -6.47
CA GLY A 336 -22.29 -28.76 -6.36
C GLY A 336 -22.36 -27.98 -5.04
N ARG A 337 -22.82 -28.61 -3.94
CA ARG A 337 -22.83 -27.97 -2.62
C ARG A 337 -21.41 -27.63 -2.16
N VAL A 338 -21.22 -26.38 -1.76
CA VAL A 338 -20.03 -25.90 -1.06
C VAL A 338 -20.27 -26.06 0.45
N THR A 339 -19.26 -26.48 1.20
CA THR A 339 -19.33 -26.65 2.67
C THR A 339 -17.94 -26.40 3.27
N ALA A 340 -17.86 -25.96 4.53
CA ALA A 340 -16.59 -25.79 5.22
C ALA A 340 -15.84 -27.13 5.35
N LEU A 341 -14.53 -27.13 5.10
CA LEU A 341 -13.70 -28.34 5.03
C LEU A 341 -13.74 -29.14 6.35
N ALA A 342 -13.70 -28.45 7.49
CA ALA A 342 -13.79 -29.05 8.82
C ALA A 342 -15.10 -29.80 9.10
N GLN A 343 -16.17 -29.53 8.34
CA GLN A 343 -17.48 -30.19 8.47
C GLN A 343 -17.62 -31.42 7.54
N VAL A 344 -16.60 -31.72 6.73
CA VAL A 344 -16.64 -32.78 5.72
C VAL A 344 -15.49 -33.76 5.96
N GLY A 345 -15.82 -35.02 6.27
CA GLY A 345 -14.85 -36.11 6.43
C GLY A 345 -14.23 -36.62 5.13
N LEU A 346 -13.85 -35.71 4.20
CA LEU A 346 -13.23 -36.07 2.92
C LEU A 346 -11.72 -36.23 3.10
N PRO A 347 -11.15 -37.44 2.91
CA PRO A 347 -9.74 -37.70 3.16
C PRO A 347 -8.84 -36.98 2.14
N PRO A 348 -7.59 -36.62 2.51
CA PRO A 348 -6.66 -35.89 1.63
C PRO A 348 -6.40 -36.58 0.28
N GLU A 349 -6.49 -37.90 0.22
CA GLU A 349 -6.26 -38.71 -0.99
C GLU A 349 -7.42 -38.62 -2.00
N ARG A 350 -8.61 -38.17 -1.58
CA ARG A 350 -9.81 -38.06 -2.43
C ARG A 350 -10.24 -36.62 -2.71
N ARG A 351 -9.39 -35.65 -2.43
CA ARG A 351 -9.63 -34.23 -2.68
C ARG A 351 -8.48 -33.60 -3.46
N PHE A 352 -8.82 -32.69 -4.36
CA PHE A 352 -7.84 -31.80 -4.99
C PHE A 352 -7.84 -30.46 -4.24
N THR A 353 -6.69 -29.79 -4.09
CA THR A 353 -6.62 -28.48 -3.42
C THR A 353 -6.16 -27.40 -4.40
N PHE A 354 -6.98 -26.35 -4.58
CA PHE A 354 -6.56 -25.15 -5.28
C PHE A 354 -6.08 -24.11 -4.27
N TYR A 355 -4.81 -23.73 -4.41
CA TYR A 355 -4.16 -22.64 -3.71
C TYR A 355 -3.93 -21.50 -4.72
N ASP A 356 -4.54 -20.34 -4.49
CA ASP A 356 -4.19 -19.08 -5.18
C ASP A 356 -3.25 -18.22 -4.33
N GLN A 357 -2.54 -17.28 -4.94
CA GLN A 357 -1.46 -16.55 -4.25
C GLN A 357 -1.93 -15.71 -3.04
N VAL A 358 -3.17 -15.19 -3.06
CA VAL A 358 -3.64 -14.21 -2.05
C VAL A 358 -4.13 -14.88 -0.78
N HIS A 359 -5.21 -15.66 -0.90
CA HIS A 359 -5.94 -16.20 0.25
C HIS A 359 -5.17 -17.31 0.98
N THR A 360 -4.08 -17.83 0.41
CA THR A 360 -3.39 -19.05 0.92
C THR A 360 -2.23 -18.79 1.86
N THR A 361 -1.90 -17.54 2.15
CA THR A 361 -1.07 -17.22 3.32
C THR A 361 -1.77 -17.73 4.60
N GLY A 362 -1.05 -17.97 5.70
CA GLY A 362 -1.66 -18.51 6.94
C GLY A 362 -2.47 -19.82 6.87
N MET A 363 -2.47 -20.58 5.77
CA MET A 363 -3.33 -21.77 5.65
C MET A 363 -2.58 -23.11 5.66
N ASP A 364 -2.79 -23.91 6.72
CA ASP A 364 -2.34 -25.32 6.80
C ASP A 364 -3.41 -26.31 6.29
N ILE A 365 -3.54 -26.45 4.96
CA ILE A 365 -4.40 -27.48 4.35
C ILE A 365 -3.58 -28.77 4.14
N LYS A 366 -3.82 -29.78 4.98
CA LYS A 366 -3.13 -31.08 4.92
C LYS A 366 -3.36 -31.79 3.57
N GLN A 367 -2.27 -32.18 2.92
CA GLN A 367 -2.26 -32.96 1.68
C GLN A 367 -1.91 -34.44 1.94
N ALA A 368 -2.17 -35.32 0.97
CA ALA A 368 -1.80 -36.74 1.09
C ALA A 368 -0.26 -36.92 1.17
N PRO A 369 0.27 -37.97 1.82
CA PRO A 369 1.72 -38.12 2.03
C PRO A 369 2.55 -38.26 0.76
N SER A 370 1.96 -38.77 -0.32
CA SER A 370 2.56 -38.90 -1.65
C SER A 370 1.97 -37.93 -2.68
N ALA A 371 1.40 -36.81 -2.22
CA ALA A 371 0.76 -35.82 -3.09
C ALA A 371 1.80 -35.11 -3.99
N CYS A 372 1.45 -34.95 -5.28
CA CYS A 372 2.18 -34.12 -6.22
C CYS A 372 1.39 -32.84 -6.50
N ALA A 373 2.04 -31.67 -6.43
CA ALA A 373 1.43 -30.38 -6.75
C ALA A 373 1.95 -29.80 -8.07
N ALA A 374 1.06 -29.18 -8.85
CA ALA A 374 1.46 -28.30 -9.94
C ALA A 374 1.67 -26.88 -9.39
N LEU A 375 2.85 -26.29 -9.58
CA LEU A 375 3.19 -24.93 -9.10
C LEU A 375 3.53 -24.02 -10.28
N THR A 376 2.89 -22.86 -10.39
CA THR A 376 3.11 -21.92 -11.51
C THR A 376 4.21 -20.91 -11.20
N ILE A 377 5.10 -20.64 -12.18
CA ILE A 377 6.15 -19.61 -12.02
C ILE A 377 5.79 -18.35 -12.82
N GLY A 378 5.80 -17.20 -12.14
CA GLY A 378 5.56 -15.88 -12.70
C GLY A 378 6.85 -15.09 -12.97
N LYS A 379 6.76 -14.07 -13.82
CA LYS A 379 7.91 -13.25 -14.25
C LYS A 379 8.53 -12.37 -13.14
N ASP A 380 7.73 -11.99 -12.14
CA ASP A 380 8.09 -11.04 -11.09
C ASP A 380 8.35 -11.75 -9.74
N MET A 381 8.32 -13.09 -9.71
CA MET A 381 8.57 -13.90 -8.50
C MET A 381 10.04 -13.87 -8.06
N THR A 382 10.23 -14.02 -6.75
CA THR A 382 11.50 -14.19 -6.05
C THR A 382 11.69 -15.64 -5.58
N LEU A 383 12.88 -15.95 -5.04
CA LEU A 383 13.16 -17.24 -4.42
C LEU A 383 12.30 -17.48 -3.18
N ARG A 384 11.96 -16.40 -2.45
CA ARG A 384 11.07 -16.42 -1.28
C ARG A 384 9.68 -16.91 -1.64
N ASP A 385 9.08 -16.36 -2.70
CA ASP A 385 7.70 -16.69 -3.11
C ASP A 385 7.61 -18.15 -3.56
N TYR A 386 8.61 -18.60 -4.34
CA TYR A 386 8.71 -19.99 -4.76
C TYR A 386 8.90 -20.95 -3.58
N ALA A 387 9.74 -20.61 -2.61
CA ALA A 387 9.92 -21.43 -1.41
C ALA A 387 8.63 -21.48 -0.56
N GLN A 388 8.02 -20.34 -0.25
CA GLN A 388 6.78 -20.28 0.53
C GLN A 388 5.62 -21.03 -0.14
N GLY A 389 5.46 -20.86 -1.46
CA GLY A 389 4.50 -21.64 -2.25
C GLY A 389 4.78 -23.14 -2.21
N SER A 390 6.04 -23.53 -2.39
CA SER A 390 6.44 -24.95 -2.35
C SER A 390 6.17 -25.59 -0.99
N TYR A 391 6.49 -24.90 0.10
CA TYR A 391 6.28 -25.38 1.47
C TYR A 391 4.82 -25.31 1.96
N ARG A 392 3.83 -25.01 1.09
CA ARG A 392 2.43 -25.43 1.30
C ARG A 392 2.30 -26.96 1.27
N MET A 393 3.16 -27.63 0.49
CA MET A 393 3.38 -29.07 0.56
C MET A 393 4.27 -29.40 1.77
N ARG A 394 3.67 -29.45 2.97
CA ARG A 394 4.39 -29.59 4.26
C ARG A 394 5.33 -30.81 4.37
N GLN A 395 5.18 -31.82 3.51
CA GLN A 395 6.03 -33.02 3.47
C GLN A 395 6.85 -33.13 2.16
N ILE A 396 7.12 -31.99 1.51
CA ILE A 396 8.05 -31.90 0.38
C ILE A 396 9.43 -32.46 0.78
N GLY A 397 10.05 -33.26 -0.10
CA GLY A 397 11.32 -33.94 0.18
C GLY A 397 11.22 -35.20 1.07
N VAL A 398 10.06 -35.47 1.68
CA VAL A 398 9.80 -36.69 2.46
C VAL A 398 8.89 -37.67 1.72
N GLY A 399 8.05 -37.16 0.82
CA GLY A 399 7.15 -37.96 -0.03
C GLY A 399 6.29 -37.12 -0.97
N GLN A 400 6.05 -35.85 -0.64
CA GLN A 400 5.38 -34.91 -1.54
C GLN A 400 6.37 -34.32 -2.55
N THR A 401 5.86 -34.02 -3.75
CA THR A 401 6.66 -33.56 -4.91
C THR A 401 6.00 -32.40 -5.62
N ILE A 402 6.77 -31.67 -6.43
CA ILE A 402 6.30 -30.51 -7.21
C ILE A 402 6.63 -30.67 -8.69
N ARG A 403 5.66 -30.33 -9.54
CA ARG A 403 5.85 -30.05 -10.96
C ARG A 403 5.73 -28.55 -11.22
N LEU A 404 6.82 -27.92 -11.63
CA LEU A 404 6.84 -26.52 -12.05
C LEU A 404 6.18 -26.39 -13.44
N PHE A 405 5.23 -25.47 -13.56
CA PHE A 405 4.58 -25.11 -14.82
C PHE A 405 5.16 -23.77 -15.28
N LEU A 406 5.95 -23.81 -16.36
CA LEU A 406 6.61 -22.65 -16.95
C LEU A 406 5.88 -22.21 -18.22
N ILE A 407 5.57 -20.93 -18.33
CA ILE A 407 5.09 -20.33 -19.59
C ILE A 407 6.28 -19.99 -20.50
N PRO A 408 6.12 -19.97 -21.85
CA PRO A 408 7.22 -19.74 -22.78
C PRO A 408 7.96 -18.42 -22.53
N GLU A 409 7.26 -17.38 -22.10
CA GLU A 409 7.80 -16.06 -21.78
C GLU A 409 8.78 -16.13 -20.59
N VAL A 410 8.39 -16.81 -19.51
CA VAL A 410 9.22 -17.03 -18.33
C VAL A 410 10.40 -17.96 -18.64
N HIS A 411 10.15 -19.04 -19.38
CA HIS A 411 11.21 -19.98 -19.77
C HIS A 411 12.26 -19.33 -20.69
N ASN A 412 11.85 -18.42 -21.59
CA ASN A 412 12.78 -17.63 -22.38
C ASN A 412 13.58 -16.65 -21.52
N ARG A 413 12.91 -15.94 -20.61
CA ARG A 413 13.57 -14.98 -19.71
C ARG A 413 14.60 -15.63 -18.79
N ILE A 414 14.32 -16.81 -18.23
CA ILE A 414 15.29 -17.61 -17.46
C ILE A 414 16.56 -17.87 -18.30
N ARG A 415 16.39 -18.28 -19.56
CA ARG A 415 17.50 -18.58 -20.48
C ARG A 415 18.31 -17.34 -20.87
N GLU A 416 17.64 -16.22 -21.07
CA GLU A 416 18.26 -14.92 -21.39
C GLU A 416 19.05 -14.37 -20.19
N ASP A 417 18.45 -14.38 -18.99
CA ASP A 417 19.05 -13.84 -17.77
C ASP A 417 20.21 -14.69 -17.22
N LEU A 418 20.13 -16.03 -17.32
CA LEU A 418 21.21 -16.92 -16.89
C LEU A 418 22.31 -17.07 -17.96
N GLY A 419 21.96 -16.96 -19.25
CA GLY A 419 22.91 -17.11 -20.35
C GLY A 419 23.76 -18.39 -20.25
N ALA A 420 25.08 -18.21 -20.18
CA ALA A 420 26.04 -19.31 -20.07
C ALA A 420 26.17 -19.92 -18.65
N ALA A 421 25.56 -19.32 -17.63
CA ALA A 421 25.53 -19.86 -16.26
C ALA A 421 24.37 -20.86 -16.04
N GLY A 422 23.37 -20.88 -16.91
CA GLY A 422 22.29 -21.85 -16.87
C GLY A 422 22.79 -23.27 -17.20
N CYS A 423 22.36 -24.25 -16.43
CA CYS A 423 22.79 -25.65 -16.62
C CYS A 423 21.84 -26.47 -17.50
N GLY A 424 20.73 -25.87 -17.96
CA GLY A 424 19.72 -26.51 -18.81
C GLY A 424 18.75 -27.42 -18.05
N ARG A 425 18.89 -27.52 -16.72
CA ARG A 425 17.97 -28.22 -15.83
C ARG A 425 17.09 -27.19 -15.14
N ALA A 426 15.81 -27.17 -15.46
CA ALA A 426 14.87 -26.19 -14.93
C ALA A 426 14.76 -26.23 -13.39
N GLU A 427 15.02 -27.40 -12.80
CA GLU A 427 15.06 -27.64 -11.35
C GLU A 427 16.17 -26.85 -10.64
N MET A 428 17.25 -26.50 -11.37
CA MET A 428 18.33 -25.63 -10.88
C MET A 428 18.18 -24.19 -11.39
N ASP A 429 17.84 -24.07 -12.67
CA ASP A 429 17.82 -22.79 -13.38
C ASP A 429 16.67 -21.90 -12.88
N VAL A 430 15.52 -22.47 -12.48
CA VAL A 430 14.42 -21.70 -11.86
C VAL A 430 14.85 -21.11 -10.49
N PRO A 431 15.32 -21.88 -9.50
CA PRO A 431 15.85 -21.31 -8.25
C PRO A 431 16.96 -20.27 -8.46
N ALA A 432 17.90 -20.52 -9.37
CA ALA A 432 19.00 -19.59 -9.66
C ALA A 432 18.49 -18.27 -10.25
N TRP A 433 17.55 -18.32 -11.20
CA TRP A 433 16.94 -17.13 -11.79
C TRP A 433 16.07 -16.36 -10.79
N LEU A 434 15.32 -17.06 -9.93
CA LEU A 434 14.55 -16.45 -8.86
C LEU A 434 15.43 -15.79 -7.78
N LEU A 435 16.62 -16.34 -7.52
CA LEU A 435 17.64 -15.70 -6.68
C LEU A 435 18.17 -14.42 -7.33
N LEU A 436 18.44 -14.42 -8.65
CA LEU A 436 18.81 -13.19 -9.38
C LEU A 436 17.71 -12.13 -9.32
N ASN A 437 16.43 -12.51 -9.42
CA ASN A 437 15.31 -11.59 -9.20
C ASN A 437 15.29 -11.03 -7.77
N SER A 438 15.57 -11.86 -6.78
CA SER A 438 15.69 -11.44 -5.38
C SER A 438 16.80 -10.39 -5.21
N MET A 439 17.99 -10.64 -5.76
CA MET A 439 19.12 -9.70 -5.74
C MET A 439 18.82 -8.37 -6.47
N ARG A 440 18.09 -8.42 -7.60
CA ARG A 440 17.63 -7.23 -8.32
C ARG A 440 16.68 -6.39 -7.46
N MET A 441 15.71 -7.03 -6.81
CA MET A 441 14.74 -6.37 -5.94
C MET A 441 15.40 -5.76 -4.70
N GLU A 442 16.24 -6.53 -4.00
CA GLU A 442 16.99 -6.04 -2.83
C GLU A 442 17.93 -4.87 -3.19
N SER A 443 18.50 -4.86 -4.40
CA SER A 443 19.34 -3.74 -4.87
C SER A 443 18.57 -2.43 -5.02
N LEU A 444 17.33 -2.48 -5.51
CA LEU A 444 16.44 -1.32 -5.61
C LEU A 444 16.00 -0.84 -4.22
N GLN A 445 15.58 -1.78 -3.36
CA GLN A 445 15.19 -1.47 -1.98
C GLN A 445 16.37 -0.91 -1.17
N PHE A 446 17.62 -1.35 -1.42
CA PHE A 446 18.84 -0.79 -0.82
C PHE A 446 19.10 0.66 -1.23
N ALA A 447 18.87 1.02 -2.49
CA ALA A 447 19.00 2.40 -2.95
C ALA A 447 17.96 3.31 -2.25
N GLN A 448 16.73 2.84 -2.08
CA GLN A 448 15.69 3.54 -1.31
C GLN A 448 16.08 3.66 0.18
N LEU A 449 16.52 2.56 0.81
CA LEU A 449 16.93 2.54 2.21
C LEU A 449 18.09 3.51 2.46
N SER A 450 19.08 3.58 1.57
CA SER A 450 20.21 4.50 1.69
C SER A 450 19.79 5.97 1.64
N MET A 451 18.79 6.31 0.82
CA MET A 451 18.19 7.65 0.80
C MET A 451 17.42 7.94 2.10
N GLN A 452 16.64 6.96 2.58
CA GLN A 452 15.91 7.05 3.86
C GLN A 452 16.85 7.19 5.06
N GLU A 453 18.00 6.52 5.08
CA GLU A 453 19.02 6.66 6.15
C GLU A 453 19.57 8.10 6.23
N LEU A 454 19.90 8.72 5.10
CA LEU A 454 20.30 10.14 5.09
C LEU A 454 19.17 11.03 5.61
N GLN A 455 17.95 10.86 5.09
CA GLN A 455 16.77 11.60 5.55
C GLN A 455 16.51 11.41 7.05
N ASN A 456 16.71 10.20 7.59
CA ASN A 456 16.57 9.86 8.99
C ASN A 456 17.63 10.56 9.86
N VAL A 457 18.86 10.75 9.37
CA VAL A 457 19.86 11.60 10.06
C VAL A 457 19.36 13.05 10.14
N TRP A 458 18.87 13.61 9.03
CA TRP A 458 18.35 15.00 9.01
C TRP A 458 17.14 15.16 9.95
N LYS A 459 16.15 14.27 9.81
CA LYS A 459 14.91 14.28 10.58
C LYS A 459 15.16 14.13 12.08
N LYS A 460 16.15 13.35 12.52
CA LYS A 460 16.51 13.26 13.95
C LYS A 460 17.05 14.56 14.50
N THR A 461 18.00 15.19 13.81
CA THR A 461 18.56 16.49 14.25
C THR A 461 17.49 17.57 14.24
N ALA A 462 16.67 17.62 13.19
CA ALA A 462 15.55 18.54 13.07
C ALA A 462 14.48 18.32 14.16
N LEU A 463 14.10 17.06 14.45
CA LEU A 463 13.16 16.74 15.52
C LEU A 463 13.71 17.14 16.89
N ALA A 464 14.98 16.88 17.17
CA ALA A 464 15.63 17.31 18.40
C ALA A 464 15.57 18.84 18.58
N GLN A 465 15.93 19.61 17.55
CA GLN A 465 15.83 21.08 17.56
C GLN A 465 14.38 21.57 17.84
N LEU A 466 13.38 20.96 17.21
CA LEU A 466 11.97 21.31 17.40
C LEU A 466 11.46 20.92 18.81
N VAL A 467 11.90 19.79 19.35
CA VAL A 467 11.56 19.31 20.69
C VAL A 467 12.24 20.15 21.77
N ASP A 468 13.51 20.50 21.60
CA ASP A 468 14.28 21.37 22.51
C ASP A 468 13.68 22.79 22.57
N GLU A 469 13.19 23.34 21.46
CA GLU A 469 12.44 24.61 21.45
C GLU A 469 11.16 24.51 22.28
N VAL A 470 10.39 23.42 22.12
CA VAL A 470 9.16 23.18 22.89
C VAL A 470 9.47 23.02 24.38
N HIS A 471 10.56 22.35 24.75
CA HIS A 471 11.00 22.25 26.14
C HIS A 471 11.45 23.60 26.71
N SER A 472 12.20 24.40 25.93
CA SER A 472 12.68 25.72 26.33
C SER A 472 11.54 26.72 26.56
N ASP A 473 10.56 26.75 25.65
CA ASP A 473 9.31 27.52 25.81
C ASP A 473 8.52 27.08 27.05
N ARG A 474 8.36 25.77 27.28
CA ARG A 474 7.70 25.25 28.50
C ARG A 474 8.45 25.63 29.78
N ALA A 475 9.77 25.58 29.77
CA ALA A 475 10.59 25.97 30.91
C ALA A 475 10.47 27.47 31.22
N GLY A 476 10.47 28.35 30.21
CA GLY A 476 10.24 29.79 30.37
C GLY A 476 8.86 30.14 30.99
N ARG A 477 7.84 29.32 30.71
CA ARG A 477 6.51 29.43 31.34
C ARG A 477 6.49 28.97 32.80
N GLY A 478 7.36 28.05 33.19
CA GLY A 478 7.40 27.44 34.53
C GLY A 478 7.92 28.33 35.67
N GLY A 479 8.54 29.48 35.36
CA GLY A 479 9.05 30.40 36.37
C GLY A 479 7.95 31.00 37.29
N ARG A 480 8.31 31.26 38.56
CA ARG A 480 7.41 31.85 39.58
C ARG A 480 6.73 33.14 39.08
N PRO A 481 5.43 33.34 39.35
CA PRO A 481 4.73 34.58 38.99
C PRO A 481 5.23 35.74 39.87
N GLY A 482 5.92 36.72 39.27
CA GLY A 482 6.42 37.89 40.02
C GLY A 482 7.35 38.84 39.25
N GLY A 483 7.97 38.41 38.14
CA GLY A 483 8.79 39.29 37.29
C GLY A 483 7.94 40.12 36.31
N SER A 484 8.08 41.45 36.35
CA SER A 484 7.29 42.43 35.59
C SER A 484 7.72 42.56 34.11
N GLY A 485 7.96 41.46 33.42
CA GLY A 485 8.53 41.43 32.06
C GLY A 485 8.13 40.22 31.22
N ARG A 486 6.99 39.58 31.50
CA ARG A 486 6.47 38.47 30.66
C ARG A 486 5.78 39.01 29.42
N ALA A 487 6.37 38.77 28.25
CA ALA A 487 5.63 38.82 26.99
C ALA A 487 4.44 37.82 27.06
N ALA A 488 3.27 38.24 26.56
CA ALA A 488 2.10 37.38 26.51
C ALA A 488 2.35 36.20 25.56
N TYR A 489 1.84 35.02 25.89
CA TYR A 489 1.95 33.85 25.01
C TYR A 489 1.12 34.08 23.73
N ASP A 490 1.80 34.37 22.63
CA ASP A 490 1.18 34.46 21.30
C ASP A 490 1.44 33.16 20.50
N PRO A 491 0.41 32.31 20.31
CA PRO A 491 0.53 31.11 19.47
C PRO A 491 0.66 31.43 17.98
N LEU A 492 0.18 32.59 17.51
CA LEU A 492 0.25 32.95 16.09
C LEU A 492 1.68 33.35 15.70
N ARG A 493 2.35 34.19 16.51
CA ARG A 493 3.78 34.53 16.31
C ARG A 493 4.66 33.27 16.27
N ARG A 494 4.42 32.29 17.15
CA ARG A 494 5.16 31.00 17.15
C ARG A 494 4.89 30.13 15.93
N VAL A 495 3.75 30.26 15.25
CA VAL A 495 3.48 29.55 13.99
C VAL A 495 4.10 30.31 12.81
N GLN A 496 4.08 31.64 12.82
CA GLN A 496 4.57 32.48 11.72
C GLN A 496 6.07 32.30 11.43
N ARG A 497 6.92 32.03 12.44
CA ARG A 497 8.35 31.75 12.24
C ARG A 497 8.66 30.49 11.41
N PHE A 498 7.67 29.61 11.19
CA PHE A 498 7.79 28.40 10.36
C PHE A 498 7.22 28.59 8.94
N LEU A 499 6.86 29.82 8.58
CA LEU A 499 6.45 30.24 7.23
C LEU A 499 7.64 30.89 6.53
N ALA A 500 7.83 30.58 5.25
CA ALA A 500 8.95 31.12 4.48
C ALA A 500 8.94 32.67 4.45
N PRO A 501 10.12 33.33 4.50
CA PRO A 501 10.22 34.79 4.47
C PRO A 501 9.65 35.33 3.16
N GLY A 502 8.43 35.89 3.24
CA GLY A 502 7.67 36.43 2.10
C GLY A 502 6.28 35.80 1.88
N ALA A 503 5.95 34.68 2.54
CA ALA A 503 4.63 34.04 2.39
C ALA A 503 3.49 34.79 3.10
N ALA A 504 3.81 35.65 4.09
CA ALA A 504 2.85 36.53 4.73
C ALA A 504 2.57 37.75 3.82
N GLY A 505 1.48 37.68 3.06
CA GLY A 505 0.93 38.82 2.30
C GLY A 505 0.36 39.91 3.22
N GLY A 506 1.25 40.66 3.88
CA GLY A 506 0.93 41.73 4.81
C GLY A 506 2.21 42.36 5.35
N GLY A 507 2.47 43.62 4.98
CA GLY A 507 3.73 44.30 5.26
C GLY A 507 3.93 44.69 6.73
N SER A 508 4.20 43.73 7.61
CA SER A 508 4.77 44.01 8.93
C SER A 508 6.30 43.87 8.90
N GLN A 509 7.00 44.99 8.79
CA GLN A 509 8.39 45.08 9.23
C GLN A 509 8.43 44.88 10.76
N LEU A 510 8.54 43.62 11.18
CA LEU A 510 8.72 43.21 12.56
C LEU A 510 9.92 42.25 12.68
N GLY A 511 11.01 42.63 12.00
CA GLY A 511 12.34 42.14 12.31
C GLY A 511 12.87 42.80 13.58
N SER A 512 12.36 42.36 14.74
CA SER A 512 13.03 42.54 16.02
C SER A 512 14.14 41.50 16.17
N GLU A 513 15.28 41.86 16.73
CA GLU A 513 16.49 41.03 16.89
C GLU A 513 16.33 39.80 17.82
N GLU A 514 15.11 39.42 18.20
CA GLU A 514 14.78 38.45 19.25
C GLU A 514 14.44 37.02 18.75
N ASP A 515 14.11 36.82 17.47
CA ASP A 515 13.76 35.49 16.90
C ASP A 515 14.94 34.88 16.09
N ALA A 516 16.13 34.85 16.70
CA ALA A 516 17.36 34.37 16.06
C ALA A 516 17.28 32.91 15.56
N ASP A 517 16.51 32.06 16.24
CA ASP A 517 16.35 30.64 15.89
C ASP A 517 15.34 30.40 14.76
N GLY A 518 14.54 31.42 14.38
CA GLY A 518 13.48 31.30 13.38
C GLY A 518 13.90 30.65 12.05
N PRO A 519 15.01 31.08 11.41
CA PRO A 519 15.50 30.47 10.17
C PRO A 519 15.91 29.01 10.31
N ALA A 520 16.54 28.62 11.43
CA ALA A 520 16.93 27.24 11.70
C ALA A 520 15.71 26.35 11.95
N LEU A 521 14.73 26.85 12.72
CA LEU A 521 13.46 26.18 12.98
C LEU A 521 12.60 26.02 11.72
N ALA A 522 12.65 26.97 10.79
CA ALA A 522 12.02 26.85 9.47
C ALA A 522 12.65 25.70 8.66
N LYS A 523 13.99 25.69 8.52
CA LYS A 523 14.72 24.58 7.89
C LYS A 523 14.39 23.23 8.53
N ALA A 524 14.33 23.15 9.86
CA ALA A 524 14.03 21.93 10.60
C ALA A 524 12.62 21.38 10.27
N ILE A 525 11.61 22.24 10.12
CA ILE A 525 10.28 21.79 9.65
C ILE A 525 10.30 21.41 8.16
N ASP A 526 11.07 22.12 7.33
CA ASP A 526 11.13 21.84 5.89
C ASP A 526 11.70 20.45 5.57
N VAL A 527 12.55 19.86 6.43
CA VAL A 527 13.00 18.45 6.33
C VAL A 527 11.83 17.43 6.36
N PHE A 528 10.69 17.79 6.98
CA PHE A 528 9.49 16.96 7.00
C PHE A 528 8.48 17.29 5.88
N ARG A 529 8.71 18.36 5.12
CA ARG A 529 7.82 18.82 4.03
C ARG A 529 8.35 18.36 2.68
N GLU A 530 7.62 17.45 2.05
CA GLU A 530 7.91 17.01 0.69
C GLU A 530 7.09 17.86 -0.30
N PRO A 531 7.72 18.60 -1.23
CA PRO A 531 7.00 19.31 -2.29
C PRO A 531 6.36 18.30 -3.26
N LEU A 532 5.18 18.64 -3.77
CA LEU A 532 4.39 17.81 -4.68
C LEU A 532 4.12 18.61 -5.96
N GLY A 533 5.04 18.54 -6.93
CA GLY A 533 5.08 19.48 -8.05
C GLY A 533 5.38 18.86 -9.41
N VAL A 534 4.44 18.10 -9.98
CA VAL A 534 4.56 17.41 -11.30
C VAL A 534 5.07 18.29 -12.47
N LEU A 535 4.92 19.61 -12.41
CA LEU A 535 5.44 20.58 -13.41
C LEU A 535 6.71 21.34 -12.98
N HIS A 536 7.03 21.35 -11.69
CA HIS A 536 8.24 21.96 -11.15
C HIS A 536 9.42 20.98 -11.16
N ASP A 537 9.17 19.70 -10.89
CA ASP A 537 10.20 18.65 -10.78
C ASP A 537 10.67 18.09 -12.14
N LEU A 538 9.95 18.36 -13.23
CA LEU A 538 10.42 18.04 -14.58
C LEU A 538 11.57 18.97 -14.99
N GLU A 539 12.75 18.41 -15.22
CA GLU A 539 13.90 19.11 -15.78
C GLU A 539 13.53 19.81 -17.11
N ASP A 540 14.00 21.05 -17.29
CA ASP A 540 13.92 21.77 -18.56
C ASP A 540 15.24 21.76 -19.35
N SER A 541 16.26 21.05 -18.88
CA SER A 541 17.38 20.55 -19.69
C SER A 541 17.09 19.12 -20.19
N VAL A 542 17.85 18.62 -21.16
CA VAL A 542 17.85 17.18 -21.43
C VAL A 542 18.43 16.47 -20.19
N PRO A 543 17.89 15.33 -19.72
CA PRO A 543 18.41 14.62 -18.54
C PRO A 543 19.83 14.11 -18.73
N ARG A 544 20.59 14.07 -17.63
CA ARG A 544 21.94 13.48 -17.58
C ARG A 544 21.90 12.20 -16.75
N PRO A 545 22.52 11.09 -17.20
CA PRO A 545 22.70 9.94 -16.33
C PRO A 545 23.70 10.31 -15.23
N GLU A 546 23.22 10.34 -13.98
CA GLU A 546 24.02 10.53 -12.78
C GLU A 546 24.10 9.18 -12.04
N ALA A 547 25.27 8.79 -11.54
CA ALA A 547 25.38 7.55 -10.78
C ALA A 547 24.70 7.71 -9.42
N PHE A 548 24.09 6.63 -8.90
CA PHE A 548 23.38 6.67 -7.62
C PHE A 548 24.24 7.23 -6.47
N GLN A 549 25.52 6.86 -6.43
CA GLN A 549 26.49 7.35 -5.45
C GLN A 549 26.72 8.88 -5.53
N ASP A 550 26.71 9.46 -6.73
CA ASP A 550 26.98 10.89 -6.96
C ASP A 550 25.77 11.70 -6.51
N LYS A 551 24.56 11.23 -6.88
CA LYS A 551 23.29 11.77 -6.40
C LYS A 551 23.18 11.71 -4.87
N LEU A 552 23.58 10.60 -4.27
CA LEU A 552 23.56 10.41 -2.82
C LEU A 552 24.57 11.32 -2.11
N ALA A 553 25.77 11.51 -2.69
CA ALA A 553 26.78 12.45 -2.19
C ALA A 553 26.34 13.91 -2.32
N LYS A 554 25.62 14.27 -3.39
CA LYS A 554 25.01 15.59 -3.57
C LYS A 554 23.95 15.87 -2.50
N VAL A 555 23.01 14.95 -2.29
CA VAL A 555 21.99 15.07 -1.22
C VAL A 555 22.63 15.09 0.18
N ALA A 556 23.74 14.40 0.38
CA ALA A 556 24.52 14.51 1.61
C ALA A 556 25.06 15.94 1.79
N ALA A 557 25.78 16.47 0.80
CA ALA A 557 26.39 17.80 0.85
C ALA A 557 25.37 18.95 1.00
N GLU A 558 24.16 18.82 0.43
CA GLU A 558 23.09 19.82 0.54
C GLU A 558 22.56 20.01 1.97
N HIS A 559 22.73 19.01 2.86
CA HIS A 559 22.18 19.03 4.22
C HIS A 559 23.22 18.80 5.34
N GLU A 560 24.47 18.45 5.01
CA GLU A 560 25.50 18.07 5.99
C GLU A 560 25.78 19.19 7.01
N ASP A 561 25.94 20.43 6.54
CA ASP A 561 26.28 21.58 7.39
C ASP A 561 25.16 21.97 8.37
N ASP A 562 23.89 21.85 7.95
CA ASP A 562 22.73 22.20 8.79
C ASP A 562 22.38 21.08 9.80
N PHE A 563 22.54 19.81 9.43
CA PHE A 563 21.92 18.70 10.17
C PHE A 563 22.87 17.55 10.57
N ALA A 564 24.05 17.38 9.96
CA ALA A 564 25.07 16.44 10.44
C ALA A 564 26.07 17.11 11.40
N THR A 565 25.59 17.90 12.35
CA THR A 565 26.44 18.70 13.24
C THR A 565 27.25 17.88 14.25
N SER A 566 26.74 16.71 14.68
CA SER A 566 27.42 15.82 15.65
C SER A 566 28.42 14.87 14.98
N SER A 567 29.43 14.40 15.73
CA SER A 567 30.35 13.36 15.26
C SER A 567 29.62 12.08 14.85
N ALA A 568 28.62 11.65 15.63
CA ALA A 568 27.81 10.47 15.35
C ALA A 568 27.00 10.60 14.03
N SER A 569 26.43 11.78 13.75
CA SER A 569 25.75 12.02 12.47
C SER A 569 26.71 12.02 11.28
N LYS A 570 27.90 12.62 11.40
CA LYS A 570 28.92 12.60 10.33
C LYS A 570 29.42 11.18 10.04
N THR A 571 29.64 10.37 11.08
CA THR A 571 29.98 8.95 10.92
C THR A 571 28.87 8.16 10.24
N ARG A 572 27.60 8.43 10.54
CA ARG A 572 26.46 7.78 9.84
C ARG A 572 26.39 8.15 8.37
N VAL A 573 26.45 9.45 8.02
CA VAL A 573 26.48 9.91 6.62
C VAL A 573 27.65 9.25 5.87
N SER A 574 28.85 9.26 6.47
CA SER A 574 30.03 8.60 5.90
C SER A 574 29.82 7.09 5.66
N SER A 575 29.18 6.39 6.61
CA SER A 575 28.89 4.96 6.51
C SER A 575 27.87 4.65 5.39
N VAL A 576 26.83 5.47 5.24
CA VAL A 576 25.85 5.34 4.15
C VAL A 576 26.52 5.52 2.78
N LEU A 577 27.33 6.57 2.62
CA LEU A 577 28.08 6.82 1.38
C LEU A 577 29.08 5.68 1.07
N GLN A 578 29.78 5.17 2.07
CA GLN A 578 30.69 4.01 1.89
C GLN A 578 29.96 2.73 1.49
N ARG A 579 28.79 2.44 2.09
CA ARG A 579 27.96 1.28 1.71
C ARG A 579 27.46 1.39 0.27
N ALA A 580 27.00 2.57 -0.15
CA ALA A 580 26.56 2.81 -1.52
C ALA A 580 27.71 2.68 -2.54
N ALA A 581 28.90 3.21 -2.22
CA ALA A 581 30.09 3.05 -3.06
C ALA A 581 30.58 1.59 -3.15
N ALA A 582 30.51 0.84 -2.04
CA ALA A 582 30.90 -0.57 -2.05
C ALA A 582 30.04 -1.41 -3.01
N GLN A 583 28.72 -1.15 -3.04
CA GLN A 583 27.79 -1.83 -3.95
C GLN A 583 28.07 -1.53 -5.43
N SER A 584 28.50 -0.30 -5.77
CA SER A 584 28.85 0.08 -7.15
C SER A 584 30.17 -0.54 -7.64
N SER A 585 31.06 -0.93 -6.72
CA SER A 585 32.41 -1.43 -7.02
C SER A 585 32.54 -2.95 -7.25
N GLY A 586 31.44 -3.70 -7.17
CA GLY A 586 31.46 -5.17 -7.36
C GLY A 586 31.71 -5.60 -8.81
N GLU A 587 32.88 -6.20 -9.09
CA GLU A 587 33.38 -6.59 -10.43
C GLU A 587 32.62 -7.74 -11.13
N GLY A 588 31.36 -8.02 -10.78
CA GLY A 588 30.59 -9.20 -11.23
C GLY A 588 29.38 -8.93 -12.13
N GLY A 589 29.11 -7.67 -12.48
CA GLY A 589 27.81 -7.26 -13.05
C GLY A 589 27.89 -6.52 -14.37
N SER A 590 28.14 -7.21 -15.48
CA SER A 590 27.67 -6.75 -16.79
C SER A 590 26.14 -6.88 -16.83
N SER A 591 25.43 -5.91 -16.26
CA SER A 591 23.98 -5.80 -16.28
C SER A 591 23.47 -5.48 -17.69
N ALA A 592 23.51 -6.49 -18.56
CA ALA A 592 22.95 -6.41 -19.89
C ALA A 592 21.45 -6.09 -19.81
N GLY A 593 21.07 -4.87 -20.19
CA GLY A 593 19.69 -4.55 -20.58
C GLY A 593 19.10 -3.22 -20.10
N HIS A 594 19.47 -2.68 -18.93
CA HIS A 594 18.78 -1.51 -18.35
C HIS A 594 19.75 -0.41 -17.85
N GLN A 595 20.50 0.20 -18.77
CA GLN A 595 21.06 1.55 -18.54
C GLN A 595 20.00 2.62 -18.86
N GLY A 596 19.03 2.78 -17.94
CA GLY A 596 17.99 3.79 -18.00
C GLY A 596 18.54 5.18 -17.68
N ASP A 597 18.84 5.96 -18.72
CA ASP A 597 19.34 7.34 -18.61
C ASP A 597 18.33 8.28 -17.91
N GLY A 598 18.72 8.81 -16.74
CA GLY A 598 18.19 10.04 -16.15
C GLY A 598 16.70 10.05 -15.79
N GLY A 599 16.37 9.86 -14.51
CA GLY A 599 15.11 10.37 -13.95
C GLY A 599 13.85 9.52 -14.19
N GLY A 600 13.98 8.20 -14.38
CA GLY A 600 12.85 7.26 -14.33
C GLY A 600 12.24 7.07 -12.93
N SER A 601 11.97 8.14 -12.18
CA SER A 601 11.21 8.20 -10.90
C SER A 601 11.23 6.92 -10.04
N TYR A 602 12.41 6.54 -9.52
CA TYR A 602 12.61 5.37 -8.65
C TYR A 602 11.98 4.07 -9.19
N GLU A 603 11.88 3.95 -10.52
CA GLU A 603 11.22 2.91 -11.31
C GLU A 603 9.81 2.51 -10.84
N THR A 604 9.07 3.50 -10.32
CA THR A 604 7.88 3.35 -9.43
C THR A 604 8.31 2.93 -8.04
N LEU A 605 8.18 3.78 -7.02
CA LEU A 605 8.56 3.47 -5.63
C LEU A 605 7.77 2.29 -5.03
N VAL A 606 8.40 1.21 -4.55
CA VAL A 606 8.94 0.16 -5.43
C VAL A 606 7.74 -0.65 -5.95
N VAL A 607 7.22 -0.39 -7.16
CA VAL A 607 5.91 -0.92 -7.66
C VAL A 607 4.65 -0.48 -6.84
N ASN A 608 4.80 0.39 -5.83
CA ASN A 608 4.10 0.43 -4.53
C ASN A 608 4.69 -0.61 -3.56
N GLU A 609 5.82 -0.28 -2.92
CA GLU A 609 6.51 -1.06 -1.87
C GLU A 609 6.43 -2.62 -2.00
N ALA A 610 6.59 -3.17 -3.19
CA ALA A 610 6.48 -4.60 -3.53
C ALA A 610 5.16 -5.25 -3.05
N GLU A 611 4.03 -4.59 -3.35
CA GLU A 611 2.69 -4.83 -2.79
C GLU A 611 2.46 -4.26 -1.38
N ALA A 612 3.34 -3.35 -0.96
CA ALA A 612 3.18 -2.41 0.16
C ALA A 612 2.61 -3.06 1.40
N GLU A 613 3.45 -3.89 2.03
CA GLU A 613 3.00 -4.90 2.97
C GLU A 613 2.10 -5.91 2.24
N ALA A 614 2.63 -7.07 1.81
CA ALA A 614 1.87 -8.17 1.16
C ALA A 614 0.81 -8.76 2.13
N GLU A 615 -0.26 -7.98 2.28
CA GLU A 615 -0.90 -7.64 3.56
C GLU A 615 0.00 -7.98 4.77
N GLU A 616 1.19 -7.31 4.87
CA GLU A 616 2.47 -7.93 5.28
C GLU A 616 2.34 -8.90 6.42
N GLU A 617 3.00 -10.04 6.23
CA GLU A 617 2.89 -11.09 7.20
C GLU A 617 1.42 -11.50 7.41
N ALA A 618 0.63 -11.51 6.31
CA ALA A 618 -0.76 -11.94 6.25
C ALA A 618 -0.94 -13.20 7.10
N GLU A 619 -1.68 -13.04 8.20
CA GLU A 619 -1.94 -14.08 9.20
C GLU A 619 -0.72 -14.72 9.89
N GLN A 620 0.54 -14.32 9.63
CA GLN A 620 1.71 -14.86 10.34
C GLN A 620 1.60 -14.63 11.85
N GLU A 621 0.89 -13.57 12.27
CA GLU A 621 0.45 -13.38 13.64
C GLU A 621 -0.88 -14.08 13.97
N ALA A 622 -1.88 -14.10 13.08
CA ALA A 622 -3.20 -14.69 13.37
C ALA A 622 -3.15 -16.21 13.66
N GLU A 623 -2.37 -16.99 12.89
CA GLU A 623 -2.12 -18.42 13.21
C GLU A 623 -1.29 -18.56 14.50
N GLN A 624 -0.33 -17.67 14.75
CA GLN A 624 0.46 -17.70 15.99
C GLN A 624 -0.37 -17.31 17.22
N GLU A 625 -1.38 -16.44 17.07
CA GLU A 625 -2.37 -16.14 18.10
C GLU A 625 -3.20 -17.37 18.43
N GLU A 626 -3.65 -18.15 17.44
CA GLU A 626 -4.47 -19.33 17.69
C GLU A 626 -3.67 -20.46 18.36
N GLN A 627 -2.43 -20.68 17.93
CA GLN A 627 -1.53 -21.64 18.61
C GLN A 627 -1.19 -21.19 20.03
N LYS A 628 -0.94 -19.89 20.28
CA LYS A 628 -0.71 -19.33 21.63
C LYS A 628 -1.97 -19.31 22.50
N MET A 629 -3.17 -19.13 21.93
CA MET A 629 -4.43 -19.20 22.67
C MET A 629 -4.67 -20.58 23.32
N SER A 630 -4.09 -21.65 22.78
CA SER A 630 -4.13 -22.97 23.43
C SER A 630 -3.28 -23.05 24.72
N ALA A 631 -2.35 -22.11 24.93
CA ALA A 631 -1.41 -22.10 26.05
C ALA A 631 -1.74 -21.07 27.15
N PHE A 632 -2.63 -20.10 26.90
CA PHE A 632 -3.01 -19.05 27.86
C PHE A 632 -4.47 -19.20 28.32
N SER A 633 -4.74 -19.02 29.63
CA SER A 633 -6.12 -19.06 30.16
C SER A 633 -6.92 -17.84 29.72
N ARG A 634 -8.13 -18.09 29.21
CA ARG A 634 -9.12 -17.09 28.79
C ARG A 634 -10.19 -16.79 29.86
N ASP A 635 -10.01 -17.29 31.08
CA ASP A 635 -10.96 -17.11 32.18
C ASP A 635 -11.00 -15.64 32.63
N ASP A 636 -12.18 -15.09 32.93
CA ASP A 636 -12.39 -13.70 33.44
C ASP A 636 -12.03 -12.55 32.45
N GLU A 637 -11.73 -12.85 31.18
CA GLU A 637 -11.38 -11.87 30.14
C GLU A 637 -12.56 -11.13 29.49
N GLN A 638 -13.79 -11.51 29.84
CA GLN A 638 -15.01 -10.86 29.33
C GLN A 638 -15.03 -9.37 29.71
N ALA A 639 -15.53 -8.53 28.81
CA ALA A 639 -15.66 -7.10 29.08
C ALA A 639 -16.78 -6.84 30.10
N ASN A 640 -16.44 -6.16 31.20
CA ASN A 640 -17.39 -5.59 32.14
C ASN A 640 -18.01 -4.33 31.51
N PRO A 641 -19.34 -4.25 31.28
CA PRO A 641 -19.97 -3.03 30.80
C PRO A 641 -19.92 -1.93 31.87
N TRP A 642 -19.51 -0.72 31.50
CA TRP A 642 -19.44 0.41 32.42
C TRP A 642 -20.76 1.19 32.44
N ALA A 643 -21.14 1.73 33.61
CA ALA A 643 -22.20 2.72 33.70
C ALA A 643 -21.69 4.09 33.21
N PRO A 644 -22.42 4.85 32.37
CA PRO A 644 -21.99 6.18 31.92
C PRO A 644 -21.65 7.15 33.07
N VAL A 645 -22.29 6.97 34.23
CA VAL A 645 -22.05 7.77 35.45
C VAL A 645 -20.60 7.61 35.94
N SER A 646 -20.00 6.42 35.84
CA SER A 646 -18.61 6.17 36.27
C SER A 646 -17.57 6.90 35.40
N LEU A 647 -17.95 7.39 34.21
CA LEU A 647 -17.09 8.20 33.35
C LEU A 647 -17.13 9.69 33.69
N LEU A 648 -18.20 10.18 34.32
CA LEU A 648 -18.38 11.61 34.60
C LEU A 648 -17.42 12.13 35.69
N HIS A 649 -16.91 11.26 36.55
CA HIS A 649 -16.02 11.62 37.66
C HIS A 649 -14.63 12.09 37.22
N PHE A 650 -14.22 11.86 35.96
CA PHE A 650 -12.95 12.37 35.41
C PHE A 650 -12.94 13.85 35.02
N SER A 651 -14.08 14.55 35.16
CA SER A 651 -14.26 15.92 34.66
C SER A 651 -13.60 17.02 35.51
N SER A 652 -12.92 16.67 36.60
CA SER A 652 -12.32 17.62 37.56
C SER A 652 -10.78 17.68 37.41
N PRO A 653 -10.15 18.87 37.47
CA PRO A 653 -8.69 19.01 37.36
C PRO A 653 -7.90 18.42 38.55
N ASP A 654 -8.54 18.12 39.69
CA ASP A 654 -7.90 17.54 40.88
C ASP A 654 -7.74 16.00 40.80
N GLN A 655 -7.23 15.50 39.67
CA GLN A 655 -7.04 14.05 39.44
C GLN A 655 -6.11 13.39 40.49
N ALA A 656 -5.22 14.16 41.13
CA ALA A 656 -4.33 13.68 42.19
C ALA A 656 -5.06 13.26 43.49
N ALA A 657 -6.29 13.73 43.72
CA ALA A 657 -7.04 13.43 44.94
C ALA A 657 -7.76 12.07 44.92
N LEU A 658 -7.88 11.42 43.75
CA LEU A 658 -8.62 10.17 43.59
C LEU A 658 -7.82 8.91 43.96
N PHE A 659 -6.49 9.01 44.08
CA PHE A 659 -5.60 7.87 44.39
C PHE A 659 -4.55 8.26 45.45
N PRO A 660 -4.93 8.38 46.75
CA PRO A 660 -4.05 8.96 47.77
C PRO A 660 -2.85 8.09 48.17
N ASP A 661 -2.99 6.76 48.14
CA ASP A 661 -1.97 5.83 48.63
C ASP A 661 -1.65 4.74 47.60
N PHE A 662 -0.44 4.78 47.05
CA PHE A 662 0.07 3.84 46.04
C PHE A 662 0.42 2.43 46.59
N GLY A 663 0.16 2.17 47.89
CA GLY A 663 0.47 0.91 48.56
C GLY A 663 -0.65 -0.14 48.54
N ALA A 664 -1.89 0.24 48.20
CA ALA A 664 -3.04 -0.66 48.21
C ALA A 664 -3.94 -0.42 47.00
N LEU A 665 -3.70 -1.17 45.92
CA LEU A 665 -4.71 -1.35 44.85
C LEU A 665 -6.00 -1.89 45.49
N PRO A 666 -7.18 -1.29 45.22
CA PRO A 666 -8.44 -1.77 45.80
C PRO A 666 -8.80 -3.15 45.24
N THR A 667 -8.41 -4.20 45.96
CA THR A 667 -8.72 -5.61 45.68
C THR A 667 -10.15 -5.98 46.10
N SER A 668 -11.12 -5.15 45.69
CA SER A 668 -12.54 -5.50 45.81
C SER A 668 -12.98 -6.36 44.62
N PRO A 669 -13.74 -7.45 44.83
CA PRO A 669 -14.34 -8.23 43.74
C PRO A 669 -15.29 -7.42 42.83
N ALA A 670 -15.73 -6.24 43.28
CA ALA A 670 -16.75 -5.43 42.60
C ALA A 670 -16.21 -4.35 41.64
N GLY A 671 -14.92 -4.01 41.68
CA GLY A 671 -14.27 -3.13 40.70
C GLY A 671 -14.93 -1.73 40.55
N ASP A 672 -15.00 -0.96 41.63
CA ASP A 672 -15.73 0.33 41.69
C ASP A 672 -15.25 1.41 40.69
N HIS A 673 -14.09 1.22 40.03
CA HIS A 673 -13.60 2.13 39.00
C HIS A 673 -13.11 1.38 37.74
N PRO A 674 -13.66 1.66 36.53
CA PRO A 674 -13.32 0.93 35.31
C PRO A 674 -11.95 1.25 34.69
N PHE A 675 -11.13 2.04 35.39
CA PHE A 675 -9.79 2.45 34.97
C PHE A 675 -8.84 2.58 36.17
N TYR A 676 -7.56 2.32 35.92
CA TYR A 676 -6.46 2.54 36.86
C TYR A 676 -5.29 3.26 36.14
N PRO A 677 -4.34 3.88 36.88
CA PRO A 677 -3.19 4.54 36.27
C PRO A 677 -2.33 3.58 35.45
N LEU A 678 -1.96 3.97 34.23
CA LEU A 678 -1.09 3.17 33.36
C LEU A 678 0.32 2.97 33.96
N SER A 679 0.75 3.87 34.85
CA SER A 679 1.98 3.71 35.64
C SER A 679 1.93 2.59 36.69
N ALA A 680 0.76 1.99 36.94
CA ALA A 680 0.62 0.80 37.80
C ALA A 680 0.55 -0.52 37.02
N PHE A 681 0.55 -0.46 35.68
CA PHE A 681 0.47 -1.62 34.81
C PHE A 681 1.76 -2.47 34.84
N LYS A 682 1.60 -3.79 34.91
CA LYS A 682 2.67 -4.81 34.84
C LYS A 682 2.13 -6.10 34.25
N VAL A 683 2.97 -6.86 33.54
CA VAL A 683 2.62 -8.20 33.03
C VAL A 683 2.96 -9.29 34.06
N SER A 684 4.10 -9.14 34.77
CA SER A 684 4.57 -10.08 35.80
C SER A 684 4.90 -9.39 37.13
N GLN A 685 4.89 -10.16 38.24
CA GLN A 685 5.39 -9.66 39.53
C GLN A 685 6.89 -9.34 39.51
N ALA A 686 7.66 -10.02 38.66
CA ALA A 686 9.11 -9.84 38.54
C ALA A 686 9.52 -8.53 37.85
N GLU A 687 8.58 -7.84 37.19
CA GLU A 687 8.88 -6.68 36.35
C GLU A 687 8.64 -5.35 37.08
N ALA A 688 9.45 -4.35 36.75
CA ALA A 688 9.21 -2.97 37.17
C ALA A 688 8.03 -2.37 36.39
N PRO A 689 7.22 -1.47 36.99
CA PRO A 689 6.16 -0.79 36.26
C PRO A 689 6.77 0.24 35.29
N LEU A 690 6.11 0.47 34.16
CA LEU A 690 6.57 1.43 33.16
C LEU A 690 6.30 2.87 33.62
N ALA A 691 7.25 3.78 33.34
CA ALA A 691 7.25 5.16 33.81
C ALA A 691 6.30 6.07 33.00
N PHE A 692 5.01 5.73 32.96
CA PHE A 692 3.99 6.53 32.27
C PHE A 692 3.53 7.74 33.10
N PRO A 693 3.12 8.85 32.44
CA PRO A 693 2.51 9.99 33.12
C PRO A 693 1.24 9.60 33.90
N PRO A 694 1.00 10.16 35.10
CA PRO A 694 -0.14 9.78 35.94
C PRO A 694 -1.51 10.14 35.35
N GLN A 695 -1.55 10.99 34.32
CA GLN A 695 -2.76 11.35 33.57
C GLN A 695 -3.20 10.25 32.59
N LEU A 696 -2.32 9.29 32.26
CA LEU A 696 -2.67 8.15 31.41
C LEU A 696 -3.33 7.05 32.26
N LEU A 697 -4.55 6.70 31.87
CA LEU A 697 -5.36 5.67 32.53
C LEU A 697 -5.61 4.53 31.55
N VAL A 698 -5.64 3.31 32.06
CA VAL A 698 -5.93 2.08 31.33
C VAL A 698 -7.13 1.39 31.97
N SER A 699 -7.99 0.79 31.15
CA SER A 699 -9.18 0.12 31.67
C SER A 699 -8.89 -1.27 32.25
N ASP A 700 -9.64 -1.68 33.26
CA ASP A 700 -9.61 -3.07 33.74
C ASP A 700 -10.06 -4.08 32.67
N ASN A 701 -10.92 -3.68 31.73
CA ASN A 701 -11.30 -4.51 30.57
C ASN A 701 -10.15 -4.81 29.61
N TYR A 702 -9.09 -3.99 29.63
CA TYR A 702 -7.88 -4.21 28.86
C TYR A 702 -7.00 -5.27 29.53
N PHE A 703 -6.63 -5.02 30.79
CA PHE A 703 -5.86 -5.93 31.63
C PHE A 703 -6.21 -5.68 33.09
N ARG A 704 -6.61 -6.71 33.84
CA ARG A 704 -6.99 -6.56 35.25
C ARG A 704 -5.76 -6.73 36.16
N PRO A 705 -5.45 -5.80 37.08
CA PRO A 705 -4.29 -5.94 37.98
C PRO A 705 -4.29 -7.23 38.81
N ARG A 706 -5.48 -7.81 39.10
CA ARG A 706 -5.64 -9.10 39.78
C ARG A 706 -5.08 -10.31 39.01
N TRP A 707 -4.77 -10.19 37.72
CA TRP A 707 -4.17 -11.28 36.94
C TRP A 707 -2.67 -11.46 37.18
N ILE A 708 -1.99 -10.47 37.76
CA ILE A 708 -0.54 -10.46 37.96
C ILE A 708 -0.13 -11.59 38.93
N GLY A 709 0.50 -12.63 38.40
CA GLY A 709 0.95 -13.81 39.17
C GLY A 709 -0.01 -15.00 39.17
N LEU A 710 -1.18 -14.91 38.51
CA LEU A 710 -2.10 -16.05 38.33
C LEU A 710 -1.79 -16.92 37.09
N GLY A 711 -0.81 -16.49 36.28
CA GLY A 711 -0.42 -17.13 35.02
C GLY A 711 0.12 -16.08 34.05
N GLN A 712 0.68 -16.52 32.93
CA GLN A 712 0.92 -15.62 31.81
C GLN A 712 -0.41 -15.33 31.10
N ARG A 713 -0.63 -14.08 30.71
CA ARG A 713 -1.80 -13.66 29.93
C ARG A 713 -1.36 -12.79 28.78
N ARG A 714 -2.11 -12.87 27.68
CA ARG A 714 -1.90 -12.03 26.52
C ARG A 714 -2.48 -10.65 26.76
N LEU A 715 -1.72 -9.62 26.40
CA LEU A 715 -2.22 -8.26 26.36
C LEU A 715 -3.10 -8.08 25.12
N LYS A 716 -4.23 -7.39 25.28
CA LYS A 716 -5.05 -6.95 24.13
C LYS A 716 -4.28 -5.85 23.37
N ASN A 717 -4.67 -5.53 22.14
CA ASN A 717 -4.07 -4.41 21.43
C ASN A 717 -4.62 -3.07 21.97
N VAL A 718 -3.76 -2.06 22.18
CA VAL A 718 -4.17 -0.69 22.54
C VAL A 718 -4.16 0.19 21.29
N SER A 719 -5.32 0.66 20.85
CA SER A 719 -5.41 1.70 19.84
C SER A 719 -5.42 3.08 20.51
N PHE A 720 -4.33 3.84 20.36
CA PHE A 720 -4.27 5.24 20.81
C PHE A 720 -4.87 6.15 19.74
N ILE A 721 -6.03 6.76 20.03
CA ILE A 721 -6.63 7.78 19.16
C ILE A 721 -6.28 9.16 19.71
N LEU A 722 -5.34 9.84 19.04
CA LEU A 722 -4.92 11.20 19.35
C LEU A 722 -5.59 12.17 18.35
N GLU A 723 -6.71 12.76 18.76
CA GLU A 723 -7.36 13.81 17.96
C GLU A 723 -6.65 15.16 18.18
N TRP A 724 -5.77 15.54 17.25
CA TRP A 724 -5.24 16.89 17.21
C TRP A 724 -6.31 17.85 16.66
N CYS A 725 -6.94 18.63 17.55
CA CYS A 725 -7.82 19.73 17.18
C CYS A 725 -7.06 21.08 17.23
N PRO A 726 -6.54 21.63 16.11
CA PRO A 726 -5.78 22.88 16.15
C PRO A 726 -6.64 24.06 16.62
N GLY A 727 -7.93 24.01 16.30
CA GLY A 727 -8.92 25.00 16.71
C GLY A 727 -9.36 24.90 18.18
N ALA A 728 -8.97 23.87 18.93
CA ALA A 728 -9.43 23.69 20.32
C ALA A 728 -9.07 24.89 21.22
N GLY A 729 -7.90 25.50 21.01
CA GLY A 729 -7.52 26.74 21.71
C GLY A 729 -8.44 27.92 21.37
N SER A 730 -8.78 28.10 20.10
CA SER A 730 -9.72 29.15 19.65
C SER A 730 -11.15 28.89 20.16
N ILE A 731 -11.60 27.64 20.15
CA ILE A 731 -12.89 27.22 20.72
C ILE A 731 -12.92 27.41 22.25
N ALA A 732 -11.82 27.14 22.94
CA ALA A 732 -11.68 27.38 24.37
C ALA A 732 -11.72 28.89 24.69
N VAL A 733 -11.01 29.73 23.92
CA VAL A 733 -11.07 31.19 24.04
C VAL A 733 -12.49 31.71 23.74
N GLN A 734 -13.15 31.22 22.69
CA GLN A 734 -14.55 31.57 22.41
C GLN A 734 -15.51 31.13 23.53
N ARG A 735 -15.32 29.94 24.12
CA ARG A 735 -16.08 29.50 25.30
C ARG A 735 -15.81 30.40 26.50
N GLN A 736 -14.55 30.73 26.77
CA GLN A 736 -14.14 31.62 27.86
C GLN A 736 -14.76 33.01 27.69
N MET A 737 -14.67 33.60 26.48
CA MET A 737 -15.31 34.87 26.13
C MET A 737 -16.83 34.82 26.27
N ARG A 738 -17.51 33.77 25.79
CA ARG A 738 -18.96 33.60 26.00
C ARG A 738 -19.33 33.46 27.46
N ARG A 739 -18.49 32.82 28.28
CA ARG A 739 -18.70 32.65 29.73
C ARG A 739 -18.51 33.97 30.48
N VAL A 740 -17.49 34.75 30.12
CA VAL A 740 -17.20 36.09 30.65
C VAL A 740 -18.27 37.09 30.21
N HIS A 741 -18.66 37.09 28.93
CA HIS A 741 -19.76 37.91 28.42
C HIS A 741 -21.09 37.55 29.09
N GLY A 742 -21.40 36.26 29.25
CA GLY A 742 -22.55 35.79 30.02
C GLY A 742 -22.52 36.25 31.49
N ALA A 743 -21.34 36.31 32.11
CA ALA A 743 -21.18 36.86 33.46
C ALA A 743 -21.45 38.37 33.50
N PHE A 744 -20.90 39.17 32.56
CA PHE A 744 -21.19 40.61 32.46
C PHE A 744 -22.68 40.89 32.22
N VAL A 745 -23.31 40.19 31.27
CA VAL A 745 -24.75 40.29 31.00
C VAL A 745 -25.58 39.89 32.23
N SER A 746 -25.19 38.85 32.97
CA SER A 746 -25.86 38.45 34.22
C SER A 746 -25.72 39.47 35.37
N GLN A 747 -24.72 40.36 35.28
CA GLN A 747 -24.50 41.45 36.24
C GLN A 747 -25.11 42.78 35.79
N GLY A 748 -25.83 42.80 34.65
CA GLY A 748 -26.46 44.00 34.12
C GLY A 748 -25.49 45.03 33.55
N ILE A 749 -24.25 44.61 33.24
CA ILE A 749 -23.22 45.44 32.62
C ILE A 749 -23.30 45.18 31.11
N ASP A 750 -23.85 46.15 30.37
CA ASP A 750 -23.80 46.16 28.90
C ASP A 750 -22.35 46.53 28.46
N PRO A 751 -21.77 45.88 27.42
CA PRO A 751 -20.33 45.98 27.11
C PRO A 751 -19.81 47.34 26.65
#